data_AF-A0A8E7D530-F1
#
_entry.id   AF-A0A8E7D530-F1
#
_cell.length_a   1.000
_cell.length_b   1.000
_cell.length_c   1.000
_cell.angle_alpha   90.00
_cell.angle_beta   90.00
_cell.angle_gamma   90.00
#
_symmetry.space_group_name_H-M   'P 1'
#
loop_
_entity.id
_entity.type
_entity.pdbx_description
1 polymer ?
#
loop_
_entity_poly.entity_id
_entity_poly.type
_entity_poly.pdbx_seq_one_letter_code
_entity_poly.pdbx_strand_id
1 'polypeptide(L)'
;MSHADMNNCSGFNEIAAAFSWNSPKKAINPYLDPAEVAPVSALSNLITLYAADNEQEQLRREALSDQVWERYFFNESRDPVQREMEQDKLISRAKLAHEQQRFNPDMVILADVNAQPSHISKPLMQRIEYFSSLGRSKAYSRYLRETIKPCLERLEHVRESQLSTSFRFMASHEGLDGLLILPEMSQDHVKRLSTLVAAHMSMCLDAACGDLYATDDVKPEEIRKTWEKVAAETLRLDVIPPAFEQLRRKRNRRKPVPYELIPGSLARMLCGDWWYRKLWKMRCEWREEQLRAVCLVSKKASPYVSYEAVMHKREQRRKSLEFFRSHELVNEDGDTLDMEDVVNASSSNPAHRRNEMMACVKGLELIAEMRGDCAVFYTITCPSRFHSTLNNGRPNPTWTNATVRQSSDYLVGMFAAFRKAMHKAGLRWYGVRVAEPHHDGTVHWHLLCFMRKKDRRAITALLRKFAIREDREELGNNTGPRFKSELINPRKGTPTSYIAKYISKNIDGRGLAGEISKETGKSLRDNAEYVNAWASLHRVQQFRFFGIPGRQAYRELRLLAGQAARQQGDKKAGAPVLNNPRLDAILAAADAGCFATYIMKQGGVLVPRKYHLIRTAYEINEEPTAYGDHGIRIYGIWSPIAEGKICTHAVKWKMVRKAVDVQEAAADQGACAPWTRGNNCPLAENLNQQEKDKSADGDPRTDITSMDDKELHEYLHSMSKKERRELAARLRLVKPKRRKDYKQRITDHQRLQLVYELKSRGFDGSEKEVDLLLRGGSIPSGAGLRIFYRNQRLQEDDQWRNLY
;
A
#
# COMPACT_ATOMS: atom_id res chain seq x y z
N MET A 1 -77.08 -24.03 -2.47
CA MET A 1 -77.04 -25.29 -1.72
C MET A 1 -76.79 -24.92 -0.27
N SER A 2 -77.59 -25.23 0.75
CA SER A 2 -78.91 -25.86 0.98
C SER A 2 -79.10 -25.69 2.51
N HIS A 3 -80.18 -25.06 3.02
CA HIS A 3 -81.41 -25.73 3.52
C HIS A 3 -81.13 -27.10 4.17
N ALA A 4 -81.61 -27.45 5.36
CA ALA A 4 -82.74 -27.02 6.17
C ALA A 4 -82.39 -27.26 7.67
N ASP A 5 -83.16 -26.80 8.65
CA ASP A 5 -84.38 -27.51 9.06
C ASP A 5 -85.55 -26.59 9.38
N MET A 6 -86.68 -26.88 8.73
CA MET A 6 -88.05 -26.50 9.08
C MET A 6 -88.68 -27.61 9.91
N ASN A 7 -89.67 -27.26 10.76
CA ASN A 7 -91.03 -27.82 10.76
C ASN A 7 -91.78 -27.32 12.02
N ASN A 8 -93.07 -27.00 12.03
CA ASN A 8 -94.08 -26.84 10.98
C ASN A 8 -95.38 -26.28 11.63
N CYS A 9 -96.14 -25.48 10.86
CA CYS A 9 -97.62 -25.45 10.71
C CYS A 9 -98.55 -25.37 11.94
N SER A 10 -99.73 -24.72 11.93
CA SER A 10 -100.56 -24.13 10.86
C SER A 10 -101.77 -23.43 11.51
N GLY A 11 -102.33 -22.41 10.86
CA GLY A 11 -103.68 -21.91 11.18
C GLY A 11 -104.05 -20.66 10.36
N PHE A 12 -104.83 -20.86 9.28
CA PHE A 12 -105.31 -19.85 8.34
C PHE A 12 -106.62 -19.18 8.79
N ASN A 13 -106.83 -17.94 8.28
CA ASN A 13 -108.08 -17.18 8.12
C ASN A 13 -108.74 -16.70 9.44
N GLU A 14 -109.37 -15.52 9.54
CA GLU A 14 -110.13 -14.77 8.56
C GLU A 14 -110.36 -13.32 9.03
N ILE A 15 -110.74 -12.47 8.07
CA ILE A 15 -111.03 -11.04 8.17
C ILE A 15 -112.21 -10.76 9.12
N ALA A 16 -112.06 -9.82 10.05
CA ALA A 16 -113.19 -9.14 10.68
C ALA A 16 -112.84 -7.69 11.06
N ALA A 17 -113.47 -6.76 10.36
CA ALA A 17 -113.48 -5.34 10.70
C ALA A 17 -114.15 -5.15 12.08
N ALA A 18 -113.52 -4.37 12.97
CA ALA A 18 -114.12 -3.94 14.22
C ALA A 18 -113.91 -2.43 14.43
N PHE A 19 -115.03 -1.72 14.46
CA PHE A 19 -115.15 -0.27 14.61
C PHE A 19 -114.76 0.23 16.02
N SER A 20 -114.52 1.55 16.12
CA SER A 20 -113.96 2.33 17.24
C SER A 20 -114.73 2.35 18.58
N TRP A 21 -115.66 1.43 18.82
CA TRP A 21 -116.57 1.46 19.98
C TRP A 21 -116.34 0.27 20.94
N ASN A 22 -115.44 -0.66 20.60
CA ASN A 22 -115.07 -1.82 21.41
C ASN A 22 -113.75 -1.66 22.20
N SER A 23 -113.20 -0.45 22.28
CA SER A 23 -112.02 -0.18 23.11
C SER A 23 -112.41 -0.04 24.60
N PRO A 24 -111.74 -0.72 25.54
CA PRO A 24 -112.06 -0.59 26.97
C PRO A 24 -111.85 0.85 27.43
N LYS A 25 -112.86 1.45 28.07
CA LYS A 25 -112.73 2.78 28.69
C LYS A 25 -111.75 2.68 29.87
N LYS A 26 -110.67 3.47 29.82
CA LYS A 26 -109.65 3.58 30.88
C LYS A 26 -110.29 4.18 32.13
N ALA A 27 -110.25 3.46 33.25
CA ALA A 27 -110.67 3.97 34.55
C ALA A 27 -109.71 5.09 34.98
N ILE A 28 -110.25 6.25 35.35
CA ILE A 28 -109.50 7.38 35.88
C ILE A 28 -109.12 7.03 37.32
N ASN A 29 -107.84 6.77 37.58
CA ASN A 29 -107.29 6.68 38.93
C ASN A 29 -106.30 7.84 39.14
N PRO A 30 -106.63 8.86 39.95
CA PRO A 30 -105.89 10.13 40.02
C PRO A 30 -104.59 10.08 40.85
N TYR A 31 -103.96 8.91 41.04
CA TYR A 31 -102.78 8.78 41.89
C TYR A 31 -101.57 8.07 41.26
N LEU A 32 -101.57 7.79 39.93
CA LEU A 32 -100.48 7.01 39.30
C LEU A 32 -100.09 7.42 37.86
N ASP A 33 -100.21 8.69 37.46
CA ASP A 33 -99.58 9.17 36.21
C ASP A 33 -98.29 9.97 36.51
N PRO A 34 -97.13 9.64 35.87
CA PRO A 34 -95.89 10.38 36.05
C PRO A 34 -95.94 11.75 35.37
N ALA A 35 -95.21 12.72 35.95
CA ALA A 35 -95.23 14.13 35.60
C ALA A 35 -95.03 14.41 34.09
N GLU A 36 -95.90 15.25 33.52
CA GLU A 36 -95.71 15.84 32.20
C GLU A 36 -94.38 16.60 32.14
N VAL A 37 -93.47 16.14 31.28
CA VAL A 37 -92.22 16.87 30.99
C VAL A 37 -92.56 18.06 30.11
N ALA A 38 -92.36 19.27 30.64
CA ALA A 38 -92.52 20.52 29.91
C ALA A 38 -91.59 20.56 28.67
N PRO A 39 -92.01 21.18 27.55
CA PRO A 39 -91.18 21.25 26.35
C PRO A 39 -89.90 22.05 26.65
N VAL A 40 -88.75 21.41 26.43
CA VAL A 40 -87.41 22.00 26.64
C VAL A 40 -87.26 23.23 25.74
N SER A 41 -87.02 24.40 26.32
CA SER A 41 -86.82 25.63 25.56
C SER A 41 -85.53 25.55 24.73
N ALA A 42 -85.51 26.17 23.55
CA ALA A 42 -84.34 26.18 22.66
C ALA A 42 -83.06 26.69 23.36
N LEU A 43 -83.20 27.53 24.39
CA LEU A 43 -82.07 28.03 25.19
C LEU A 43 -81.49 26.94 26.10
N SER A 44 -82.32 26.05 26.66
CA SER A 44 -81.85 24.94 27.50
C SER A 44 -81.00 23.97 26.68
N ASN A 45 -81.42 23.64 25.45
CA ASN A 45 -80.63 22.78 24.56
C ASN A 45 -79.28 23.43 24.20
N LEU A 46 -79.26 24.75 23.99
CA LEU A 46 -78.02 25.46 23.66
C LEU A 46 -77.05 25.48 24.85
N ILE A 47 -77.54 25.64 26.08
CA ILE A 47 -76.73 25.56 27.30
C ILE A 47 -76.17 24.14 27.48
N THR A 48 -76.98 23.10 27.24
CA THR A 48 -76.52 21.71 27.32
C THR A 48 -75.46 21.39 26.26
N LEU A 49 -75.63 21.88 25.03
CA LEU A 49 -74.62 21.71 23.98
C LEU A 49 -73.31 22.45 24.31
N TYR A 50 -73.39 23.66 24.85
CA TYR A 50 -72.20 24.43 25.23
C TYR A 50 -71.46 23.79 26.42
N ALA A 51 -72.20 23.19 27.36
CA ALA A 51 -71.60 22.43 28.46
C ALA A 51 -70.89 21.16 27.94
N ALA A 52 -71.51 20.42 27.01
CA ALA A 52 -70.92 19.24 26.40
C ALA A 52 -69.66 19.56 25.56
N ASP A 53 -69.66 20.70 24.85
CA ASP A 53 -68.51 21.14 24.06
C ASP A 53 -67.33 21.55 24.97
N ASN A 54 -67.62 22.22 26.09
CA ASN A 54 -66.60 22.51 27.11
C ASN A 54 -66.01 21.25 27.76
N GLU A 55 -66.83 20.23 28.03
CA GLU A 55 -66.34 18.94 28.53
C GLU A 55 -65.46 18.23 27.49
N GLN A 56 -65.84 18.24 26.21
CA GLN A 56 -65.00 17.68 25.14
C GLN A 56 -63.67 18.41 25.00
N GLU A 57 -63.69 19.75 25.10
CA GLU A 57 -62.47 20.55 25.00
C GLU A 57 -61.53 20.32 26.20
N GLN A 58 -62.10 20.07 27.39
CA GLN A 58 -61.33 19.70 28.58
C GLN A 58 -60.70 18.31 28.42
N LEU A 59 -61.45 17.31 27.93
CA LEU A 59 -60.93 15.98 27.63
C LEU A 59 -59.82 16.01 26.56
N ARG A 60 -59.95 16.87 25.55
CA ARG A 60 -58.89 17.08 24.55
C ARG A 60 -57.62 17.65 25.16
N ARG A 61 -57.73 18.60 26.10
CA ARG A 61 -56.58 19.18 26.80
C ARG A 61 -55.89 18.17 27.71
N GLU A 62 -56.66 17.35 28.41
CA GLU A 62 -56.13 16.25 29.23
C GLU A 62 -55.40 15.22 28.36
N ALA A 63 -55.99 14.80 27.23
CA ALA A 63 -55.34 13.88 26.30
C ALA A 63 -54.05 14.46 25.68
N LEU A 64 -54.02 15.77 25.38
CA LEU A 64 -52.82 16.45 24.89
C LEU A 64 -51.75 16.56 25.98
N SER A 65 -52.17 16.80 27.24
CA SER A 65 -51.28 16.81 28.40
C SER A 65 -50.65 15.44 28.61
N ASP A 66 -51.44 14.35 28.52
CA ASP A 66 -50.95 12.98 28.65
C ASP A 66 -49.99 12.61 27.52
N GLN A 67 -50.29 12.98 26.27
CA GLN A 67 -49.35 12.80 25.15
C GLN A 67 -48.03 13.56 25.34
N VAL A 68 -48.09 14.78 25.87
CA VAL A 68 -46.89 15.55 26.21
C VAL A 68 -46.15 14.88 27.37
N TRP A 69 -46.86 14.37 28.37
CA TRP A 69 -46.29 13.69 29.52
C TRP A 69 -45.55 12.41 29.10
N GLU A 70 -46.16 11.57 28.25
CA GLU A 70 -45.52 10.39 27.67
C GLU A 70 -44.30 10.77 26.82
N ARG A 71 -44.40 11.81 25.98
CA ARG A 71 -43.32 12.22 25.07
C ARG A 71 -42.10 12.82 25.76
N TYR A 72 -42.26 13.46 26.92
CA TYR A 72 -41.17 14.13 27.62
C TYR A 72 -40.64 13.37 28.84
N PHE A 73 -41.47 12.55 29.51
CA PHE A 73 -41.09 11.86 30.75
C PHE A 73 -40.98 10.34 30.61
N PHE A 74 -41.66 9.70 29.64
CA PHE A 74 -41.49 8.27 29.35
C PHE A 74 -40.59 8.07 28.13
N ASN A 75 -39.33 7.76 28.38
CA ASN A 75 -38.40 7.27 27.37
C ASN A 75 -37.76 6.01 27.95
N GLU A 76 -38.03 4.83 27.38
CA GLU A 76 -37.51 3.52 27.86
C GLU A 76 -35.99 3.56 28.13
N SER A 77 -35.25 4.44 27.46
CA SER A 77 -33.80 4.65 27.65
C SER A 77 -33.38 5.36 28.96
N ARG A 78 -34.32 5.85 29.78
CA ARG A 78 -34.05 6.63 31.01
C ARG A 78 -34.55 6.01 32.30
N ASP A 79 -35.18 4.84 32.26
CA ASP A 79 -35.61 4.12 33.48
C ASP A 79 -34.37 3.63 34.27
N PRO A 80 -34.12 4.16 35.49
CA PRO A 80 -32.99 3.74 36.32
C PRO A 80 -32.99 2.25 36.63
N VAL A 81 -34.18 1.64 36.79
CA VAL A 81 -34.34 0.23 37.18
C VAL A 81 -34.04 -0.69 35.99
N GLN A 82 -34.50 -0.37 34.78
CA GLN A 82 -34.11 -1.12 33.59
C GLN A 82 -32.61 -1.02 33.31
N ARG A 83 -32.00 0.15 33.48
CA ARG A 83 -30.55 0.32 33.31
C ARG A 83 -29.78 -0.51 34.33
N GLU A 84 -30.25 -0.56 35.58
CA GLU A 84 -29.68 -1.41 36.64
C GLU A 84 -29.84 -2.90 36.29
N MET A 85 -31.01 -3.33 35.82
CA MET A 85 -31.24 -4.71 35.37
C MET A 85 -30.38 -5.10 34.16
N GLU A 86 -30.17 -4.18 33.20
CA GLU A 86 -29.27 -4.38 32.06
C GLU A 86 -27.81 -4.46 32.53
N GLN A 87 -27.42 -3.59 33.45
CA GLN A 87 -26.08 -3.60 34.05
C GLN A 87 -25.85 -4.87 34.85
N ASP A 88 -26.83 -5.38 35.59
CA ASP A 88 -26.78 -6.65 36.31
C ASP A 88 -26.75 -7.85 35.37
N LYS A 89 -27.49 -7.81 34.25
CA LYS A 89 -27.37 -8.81 33.17
C LYS A 89 -25.97 -8.81 32.55
N LEU A 90 -25.35 -7.64 32.38
CA LEU A 90 -23.98 -7.52 31.88
C LEU A 90 -22.96 -8.04 32.90
N ILE A 91 -23.11 -7.68 34.18
CA ILE A 91 -22.25 -8.12 35.29
C ILE A 91 -22.38 -9.63 35.49
N SER A 92 -23.59 -10.19 35.48
CA SER A 92 -23.81 -11.64 35.60
C SER A 92 -23.23 -12.42 34.41
N ARG A 93 -23.37 -11.92 33.17
CA ARG A 93 -22.69 -12.49 32.00
C ARG A 93 -21.17 -12.41 32.13
N ALA A 94 -20.63 -11.29 32.61
CA ALA A 94 -19.20 -11.13 32.85
C ALA A 94 -18.69 -12.08 33.95
N LYS A 95 -19.45 -12.26 35.04
CA LYS A 95 -19.15 -13.22 36.12
C LYS A 95 -19.16 -14.66 35.61
N LEU A 96 -20.17 -15.04 34.82
CA LEU A 96 -20.27 -16.37 34.23
C LEU A 96 -19.16 -16.64 33.21
N ALA A 97 -18.80 -15.64 32.40
CA ALA A 97 -17.62 -15.70 31.54
C ALA A 97 -16.31 -15.85 32.34
N HIS A 98 -16.17 -15.11 33.45
CA HIS A 98 -15.02 -15.21 34.34
C HIS A 98 -14.93 -16.57 35.05
N GLU A 99 -16.05 -17.14 35.47
CA GLU A 99 -16.13 -18.50 36.02
C GLU A 99 -15.73 -19.55 34.98
N GLN A 100 -16.28 -19.47 33.76
CA GLN A 100 -15.89 -20.35 32.65
C GLN A 100 -14.39 -20.23 32.30
N GLN A 101 -13.83 -19.03 32.37
CA GLN A 101 -12.39 -18.77 32.19
C GLN A 101 -11.53 -19.42 33.30
N ARG A 102 -12.02 -19.48 34.54
CA ARG A 102 -11.33 -20.20 35.65
C ARG A 102 -11.25 -21.71 35.40
N PHE A 103 -12.29 -22.30 34.80
CA PHE A 103 -12.33 -23.73 34.52
C PHE A 103 -11.64 -24.13 33.20
N ASN A 104 -11.55 -23.22 32.22
CA ASN A 104 -10.86 -23.48 30.95
C ASN A 104 -9.89 -22.35 30.57
N PRO A 105 -8.58 -22.51 30.84
CA PRO A 105 -7.55 -21.53 30.48
C PRO A 105 -7.50 -21.22 28.97
N ASP A 106 -7.97 -22.15 28.13
CA ASP A 106 -7.96 -21.98 26.68
C ASP A 106 -8.95 -20.89 26.24
N MET A 107 -10.05 -20.67 27.00
CA MET A 107 -11.03 -19.64 26.71
C MET A 107 -10.48 -18.22 26.93
N VAL A 108 -9.60 -18.04 27.91
CA VAL A 108 -8.91 -16.75 28.13
C VAL A 108 -8.05 -16.43 26.93
N ILE A 109 -7.26 -17.39 26.44
CA ILE A 109 -6.40 -17.22 25.27
C ILE A 109 -7.23 -16.85 24.03
N LEU A 110 -8.40 -17.46 23.84
CA LEU A 110 -9.30 -17.10 22.74
C LEU A 110 -9.86 -15.68 22.88
N ALA A 111 -10.26 -15.27 24.08
CA ALA A 111 -10.71 -13.91 24.35
C ALA A 111 -9.59 -12.90 24.06
N ASP A 112 -8.36 -13.19 24.50
CA ASP A 112 -7.19 -12.34 24.27
C ASP A 112 -6.85 -12.20 22.78
N VAL A 113 -6.98 -13.29 21.99
CA VAL A 113 -6.82 -13.25 20.53
C VAL A 113 -7.93 -12.41 19.89
N ASN A 114 -9.18 -12.59 20.29
CA ASN A 114 -10.31 -11.83 19.73
C ASN A 114 -10.25 -10.34 20.07
N ALA A 115 -9.66 -9.99 21.21
CA ALA A 115 -9.40 -8.60 21.58
C ALA A 115 -8.29 -7.95 20.73
N GLN A 116 -7.49 -8.73 20.00
CA GLN A 116 -6.46 -8.16 19.12
C GLN A 116 -7.05 -7.50 17.88
N PRO A 117 -6.36 -6.49 17.34
CA PRO A 117 -6.74 -5.87 16.08
C PRO A 117 -6.86 -6.89 14.94
N SER A 118 -7.75 -6.62 13.98
CA SER A 118 -8.16 -7.55 12.91
C SER A 118 -7.02 -8.21 12.12
N HIS A 119 -5.88 -7.55 12.01
CA HIS A 119 -4.71 -8.04 11.29
C HIS A 119 -3.88 -9.08 12.05
N ILE A 120 -4.09 -9.19 13.36
CA ILE A 120 -3.52 -10.21 14.23
C ILE A 120 -4.60 -11.25 14.55
N SER A 121 -5.77 -10.80 14.99
CA SER A 121 -6.85 -11.70 15.41
C SER A 121 -7.32 -12.62 14.29
N LYS A 122 -7.66 -12.09 13.11
CA LYS A 122 -8.15 -12.92 11.98
C LYS A 122 -7.19 -14.04 11.56
N PRO A 123 -5.91 -13.78 11.24
CA PRO A 123 -5.01 -14.86 10.81
C PRO A 123 -4.70 -15.87 11.93
N LEU A 124 -4.69 -15.45 13.20
CA LEU A 124 -4.53 -16.37 14.32
C LEU A 124 -5.78 -17.23 14.51
N MET A 125 -6.98 -16.63 14.47
CA MET A 125 -8.26 -17.34 14.59
C MET A 125 -8.45 -18.37 13.48
N GLN A 126 -8.13 -18.04 12.23
CA GLN A 126 -8.17 -19.02 11.12
C GLN A 126 -7.32 -20.27 11.41
N ARG A 127 -6.15 -20.07 12.04
CA ARG A 127 -5.25 -21.18 12.38
C ARG A 127 -5.75 -21.96 13.60
N ILE A 128 -6.32 -21.27 14.59
CA ILE A 128 -6.96 -21.88 15.76
C ILE A 128 -8.14 -22.75 15.31
N GLU A 129 -9.01 -22.24 14.43
CA GLU A 129 -10.13 -22.95 13.84
C GLU A 129 -9.68 -24.21 13.10
N TYR A 130 -8.59 -24.13 12.32
CA TYR A 130 -7.99 -25.29 11.68
C TYR A 130 -7.54 -26.35 12.70
N PHE A 131 -6.90 -25.96 13.81
CA PHE A 131 -6.52 -26.94 14.84
C PHE A 131 -7.73 -27.52 15.58
N SER A 132 -8.80 -26.73 15.74
CA SER A 132 -10.07 -27.18 16.29
C SER A 132 -10.72 -28.23 15.39
N SER A 133 -10.76 -27.98 14.07
CA SER A 133 -11.38 -28.87 13.09
C SER A 133 -10.68 -30.22 12.92
N LEU A 134 -9.43 -30.37 13.40
CA LEU A 134 -8.72 -31.65 13.40
C LEU A 134 -9.28 -32.66 14.41
N GLY A 135 -10.20 -32.25 15.30
CA GLY A 135 -10.81 -33.12 16.31
C GLY A 135 -9.85 -33.62 17.39
N ARG A 136 -8.67 -33.00 17.53
CA ARG A 136 -7.61 -33.39 18.48
C ARG A 136 -7.52 -32.42 19.64
N SER A 137 -8.40 -32.55 20.63
CA SER A 137 -8.52 -31.64 21.78
C SER A 137 -7.20 -31.34 22.51
N LYS A 138 -6.38 -32.37 22.78
CA LYS A 138 -5.05 -32.20 23.41
C LYS A 138 -4.08 -31.39 22.55
N ALA A 139 -4.09 -31.58 21.23
CA ALA A 139 -3.22 -30.86 20.31
C ALA A 139 -3.66 -29.41 20.13
N TYR A 140 -4.97 -29.18 20.09
CA TYR A 140 -5.58 -27.86 20.09
C TYR A 140 -5.20 -27.05 21.34
N SER A 141 -5.43 -27.61 22.53
CA SER A 141 -5.09 -26.98 23.80
C SER A 141 -3.58 -26.69 23.90
N ARG A 142 -2.75 -27.65 23.47
CA ARG A 142 -1.29 -27.46 23.39
C ARG A 142 -0.92 -26.30 22.46
N TYR A 143 -1.55 -26.19 21.29
CA TYR A 143 -1.27 -25.10 20.36
C TYR A 143 -1.62 -23.73 20.96
N LEU A 144 -2.75 -23.61 21.64
CA LEU A 144 -3.13 -22.38 22.33
C LEU A 144 -2.11 -22.02 23.41
N ARG A 145 -1.74 -22.96 24.28
CA ARG A 145 -0.86 -22.69 25.43
C ARG A 145 0.61 -22.54 25.07
N GLU A 146 1.15 -23.38 24.20
CA GLU A 146 2.57 -23.40 23.87
C GLU A 146 2.94 -22.53 22.67
N THR A 147 1.96 -22.06 21.88
CA THR A 147 2.22 -21.21 20.70
C THR A 147 1.50 -19.87 20.78
N ILE A 148 0.17 -19.86 20.94
CA ILE A 148 -0.60 -18.60 20.89
C ILE A 148 -0.32 -17.71 22.10
N LYS A 149 -0.38 -18.26 23.31
CA LYS A 149 -0.10 -17.48 24.53
C LYS A 149 1.29 -16.83 24.50
N PRO A 150 2.41 -17.55 24.23
CA PRO A 150 3.72 -16.93 24.08
C PRO A 150 3.80 -15.89 22.94
N CYS A 151 3.06 -16.09 21.85
CA CYS A 151 2.97 -15.08 20.78
C CYS A 151 2.36 -13.77 21.26
N LEU A 152 1.30 -13.82 22.08
CA LEU A 152 0.65 -12.63 22.63
C LEU A 152 1.53 -11.94 23.68
N GLU A 153 2.19 -12.69 24.56
CA GLU A 153 3.15 -12.13 25.53
C GLU A 153 4.30 -11.40 24.81
N ARG A 154 4.84 -11.99 23.74
CA ARG A 154 5.85 -11.35 22.89
C ARG A 154 5.34 -10.11 22.17
N LEU A 155 4.08 -10.13 21.73
CA LEU A 155 3.44 -9.00 21.07
C LEU A 155 3.37 -7.79 22.00
N GLU A 156 2.99 -7.99 23.26
CA GLU A 156 2.95 -6.93 24.26
C GLU A 156 4.33 -6.30 24.47
N HIS A 157 5.38 -7.12 24.64
CA HIS A 157 6.72 -6.57 24.76
C HIS A 157 7.21 -5.83 23.51
N VAL A 158 6.80 -6.24 22.31
CA VAL A 158 7.10 -5.49 21.08
C VAL A 158 6.36 -4.14 21.10
N ARG A 159 5.09 -4.09 21.50
CA ARG A 159 4.33 -2.84 21.61
C ARG A 159 4.93 -1.90 22.64
N GLU A 160 5.35 -2.42 23.80
CA GLU A 160 6.05 -1.66 24.84
C GLU A 160 7.34 -1.03 24.29
N SER A 161 8.10 -1.77 23.47
CA SER A 161 9.33 -1.26 22.86
C SER A 161 9.11 -0.22 21.76
N GLN A 162 7.93 -0.21 21.13
CA GLN A 162 7.56 0.73 20.06
C GLN A 162 7.13 2.08 20.64
N LEU A 163 6.43 2.06 21.77
CA LEU A 163 5.94 3.26 22.43
C LEU A 163 6.93 3.71 23.52
N SER A 164 7.89 4.55 23.16
CA SER A 164 8.78 5.19 24.15
C SER A 164 7.99 6.13 25.08
N THR A 165 8.53 6.44 26.26
CA THR A 165 7.87 7.38 27.20
C THR A 165 7.63 8.75 26.57
N SER A 166 8.60 9.25 25.78
CA SER A 166 8.45 10.49 25.03
C SER A 166 7.40 10.39 23.93
N PHE A 167 7.26 9.23 23.29
CA PHE A 167 6.24 9.01 22.28
C PHE A 167 4.83 9.01 22.89
N ARG A 168 4.65 8.37 24.06
CA ARG A 168 3.37 8.41 24.80
C ARG A 168 3.03 9.83 25.26
N PHE A 169 4.02 10.60 25.72
CA PHE A 169 3.83 12.01 26.05
C PHE A 169 3.40 12.83 24.84
N MET A 170 3.96 12.56 23.66
CA MET A 170 3.48 13.22 22.45
C MET A 170 2.01 12.87 22.15
N ALA A 171 1.65 11.60 22.30
CA ALA A 171 0.28 11.13 22.09
C ALA A 171 -0.74 11.66 23.10
N SER A 172 -0.32 12.21 24.25
CA SER A 172 -1.25 12.82 25.22
C SER A 172 -1.68 14.24 24.84
N HIS A 173 -1.10 14.83 23.79
CA HIS A 173 -1.58 16.09 23.26
C HIS A 173 -2.89 15.90 22.53
N GLU A 174 -3.74 16.93 22.58
CA GLU A 174 -5.06 16.91 21.95
C GLU A 174 -4.96 16.57 20.45
N GLY A 175 -5.74 15.59 20.01
CA GLY A 175 -5.78 15.11 18.62
C GLY A 175 -4.61 14.23 18.18
N LEU A 176 -3.65 13.90 19.06
CA LEU A 176 -2.51 13.03 18.74
C LEU A 176 -2.61 11.62 19.34
N ASP A 177 -3.73 11.26 19.94
CA ASP A 177 -4.05 9.94 20.51
C ASP A 177 -3.89 8.80 19.49
N GLY A 178 -4.14 9.07 18.21
CA GLY A 178 -3.93 8.13 17.11
C GLY A 178 -2.50 7.58 17.00
N LEU A 179 -1.50 8.25 17.60
CA LEU A 179 -0.13 7.75 17.69
C LEU A 179 -0.03 6.43 18.46
N LEU A 180 -0.90 6.19 19.47
CA LEU A 180 -0.88 4.96 20.28
C LEU A 180 -1.32 3.72 19.48
N ILE A 181 -2.17 3.91 18.48
CA ILE A 181 -2.73 2.85 17.64
C ILE A 181 -2.18 2.91 16.20
N LEU A 182 -1.03 3.56 15.99
CA LEU A 182 -0.43 3.78 14.69
C LEU A 182 -0.37 2.51 13.80
N PRO A 183 0.02 1.31 14.30
CA PRO A 183 0.05 0.07 13.52
C PRO A 183 -1.29 -0.35 12.92
N GLU A 184 -2.41 0.11 13.47
CA GLU A 184 -3.77 -0.25 13.06
C GLU A 184 -4.31 0.67 11.96
N MET A 185 -3.75 1.88 11.86
CA MET A 185 -4.26 2.93 10.99
C MET A 185 -4.14 2.58 9.49
N SER A 186 -5.12 3.06 8.72
CA SER A 186 -5.13 3.09 7.25
C SER A 186 -4.24 4.23 6.72
N GLN A 187 -3.99 4.27 5.41
CA GLN A 187 -3.21 5.38 4.82
C GLN A 187 -3.86 6.74 5.08
N ASP A 188 -5.19 6.85 4.96
CA ASP A 188 -5.88 8.12 5.13
C ASP A 188 -5.94 8.55 6.60
N HIS A 189 -6.04 7.60 7.53
CA HIS A 189 -5.88 7.85 8.96
C HIS A 189 -4.48 8.43 9.26
N VAL A 190 -3.43 7.83 8.71
CA VAL A 190 -2.06 8.33 8.92
C VAL A 190 -1.86 9.71 8.28
N LYS A 191 -2.44 9.99 7.11
CA LYS A 191 -2.40 11.35 6.51
C LYS A 191 -3.04 12.40 7.40
N ARG A 192 -4.22 12.12 7.95
CA ARG A 192 -4.90 13.01 8.91
C ARG A 192 -4.04 13.25 10.15
N LEU A 193 -3.57 12.18 10.78
CA LEU A 193 -2.68 12.27 11.95
C LEU A 193 -1.40 13.08 11.64
N SER A 194 -0.83 12.90 10.46
CA SER A 194 0.39 13.63 10.05
C SER A 194 0.16 15.13 9.91
N THR A 195 -1.05 15.54 9.51
CA THR A 195 -1.45 16.94 9.45
C THR A 195 -1.59 17.52 10.85
N LEU A 196 -2.15 16.75 11.79
CA LEU A 196 -2.26 17.17 13.20
C LEU A 196 -0.88 17.28 13.88
N VAL A 197 0.02 16.32 13.63
CA VAL A 197 1.41 16.42 14.12
C VAL A 197 2.11 17.64 13.54
N ALA A 198 1.92 17.94 12.25
CA ALA A 198 2.47 19.14 11.63
C ALA A 198 1.91 20.45 12.25
N ALA A 199 0.61 20.49 12.53
CA ALA A 199 -0.03 21.60 13.24
C ALA A 199 0.53 21.76 14.66
N HIS A 200 0.73 20.66 15.39
CA HIS A 200 1.38 20.67 16.70
C HIS A 200 2.80 21.26 16.64
N MET A 201 3.61 20.83 15.67
CA MET A 201 4.95 21.39 15.47
C MET A 201 4.91 22.89 15.14
N SER A 202 3.88 23.35 14.44
CA SER A 202 3.65 24.78 14.14
C SER A 202 3.34 25.57 15.42
N MET A 203 2.44 25.06 16.26
CA MET A 203 2.17 25.67 17.57
C MET A 203 3.42 25.73 18.46
N CYS A 204 4.25 24.68 18.45
CA CYS A 204 5.52 24.67 19.18
C CYS A 204 6.50 25.73 18.64
N LEU A 205 6.52 25.94 17.33
CA LEU A 205 7.31 27.01 16.72
C LEU A 205 6.79 28.38 17.12
N ASP A 206 5.48 28.62 17.04
CA ASP A 206 4.86 29.90 17.39
C ASP A 206 5.14 30.27 18.85
N ALA A 207 4.94 29.30 19.77
CA ALA A 207 5.27 29.46 21.18
C ALA A 207 6.78 29.71 21.41
N ALA A 208 7.65 29.05 20.63
CA ALA A 208 9.09 29.26 20.71
C ALA A 208 9.54 30.62 20.15
N CYS A 209 8.84 31.16 19.16
CA CYS A 209 9.09 32.44 18.53
C CYS A 209 8.50 33.63 19.30
N GLY A 210 7.51 33.41 20.17
CA GLY A 210 6.93 34.47 21.03
C GLY A 210 7.99 35.31 21.74
N ASP A 211 9.06 34.68 22.22
CA ASP A 211 10.20 35.33 22.88
C ASP A 211 11.06 36.21 21.93
N LEU A 212 11.03 35.93 20.61
CA LEU A 212 11.88 36.59 19.60
C LEU A 212 11.23 37.83 18.99
N TYR A 213 9.89 37.89 18.94
CA TYR A 213 9.16 39.02 18.33
C TYR A 213 9.24 40.32 19.15
N ALA A 214 9.80 40.29 20.36
CA ALA A 214 9.96 41.45 21.22
C ALA A 214 11.23 42.28 20.91
N THR A 215 12.11 41.82 20.02
CA THR A 215 13.42 42.44 19.76
C THR A 215 13.70 42.57 18.27
N ASP A 216 14.13 43.76 17.82
CA ASP A 216 14.43 44.04 16.40
C ASP A 216 15.77 43.42 15.90
N ASP A 217 16.64 42.95 16.80
CA ASP A 217 17.97 42.38 16.49
C ASP A 217 18.09 40.91 16.89
N VAL A 218 17.35 40.03 16.18
CA VAL A 218 17.36 38.58 16.44
C VAL A 218 18.64 37.93 15.92
N LYS A 219 19.42 37.33 16.82
CA LYS A 219 20.69 36.68 16.47
C LYS A 219 20.47 35.29 15.86
N PRO A 220 21.32 34.82 14.92
CA PRO A 220 21.22 33.46 14.36
C PRO A 220 21.23 32.33 15.40
N GLU A 221 21.93 32.53 16.53
CA GLU A 221 21.95 31.58 17.64
C GLU A 221 20.61 31.49 18.37
N GLU A 222 19.82 32.57 18.41
CA GLU A 222 18.48 32.60 19.01
C GLU A 222 17.49 31.87 18.11
N ILE A 223 17.56 32.09 16.79
CA ILE A 223 16.81 31.32 15.79
C ILE A 223 17.13 29.82 15.92
N ARG A 224 18.40 29.47 16.13
CA ARG A 224 18.83 28.08 16.35
C ARG A 224 18.22 27.49 17.62
N LYS A 225 18.10 28.24 18.71
CA LYS A 225 17.43 27.78 19.95
C LYS A 225 15.95 27.51 19.72
N THR A 226 15.27 28.34 18.95
CA THR A 226 13.87 28.11 18.54
C THR A 226 13.76 26.83 17.71
N TRP A 227 14.65 26.63 16.74
CA TRP A 227 14.73 25.36 16.01
C TRP A 227 14.99 24.17 16.94
N GLU A 228 15.85 24.30 17.96
CA GLU A 228 16.12 23.24 18.94
C GLU A 228 14.86 22.82 19.72
N LYS A 229 13.95 23.76 20.04
CA LYS A 229 12.66 23.44 20.69
C LYS A 229 11.79 22.55 19.80
N VAL A 230 11.60 22.91 18.53
CA VAL A 230 10.81 22.08 17.57
C VAL A 230 11.50 20.75 17.24
N ALA A 231 12.83 20.78 17.12
CA ALA A 231 13.63 19.58 16.91
C ALA A 231 13.52 18.60 18.09
N ALA A 232 13.41 19.09 19.32
CA ALA A 232 13.18 18.27 20.50
C ALA A 232 11.81 17.56 20.43
N GLU A 233 10.74 18.26 20.03
CA GLU A 233 9.42 17.64 19.82
C GLU A 233 9.47 16.57 18.73
N THR A 234 10.16 16.84 17.62
CA THR A 234 10.34 15.87 16.55
C THR A 234 11.08 14.61 17.02
N LEU A 235 12.08 14.76 17.89
CA LEU A 235 12.80 13.64 18.52
C LEU A 235 11.93 12.85 19.50
N ARG A 236 10.92 13.45 20.14
CA ARG A 236 9.99 12.72 21.02
C ARG A 236 9.20 11.65 20.27
N LEU A 237 9.01 11.83 18.95
CA LEU A 237 8.42 10.85 18.04
C LEU A 237 9.45 9.87 17.44
N ASP A 238 10.66 9.78 18.00
CA ASP A 238 11.74 8.92 17.50
C ASP A 238 12.11 9.21 16.02
N VAL A 239 11.83 10.43 15.55
CA VAL A 239 12.20 10.92 14.22
C VAL A 239 13.40 11.84 14.34
N ILE A 240 14.47 11.56 13.59
CA ILE A 240 15.64 12.45 13.55
C ILE A 240 15.27 13.72 12.75
N PRO A 241 15.40 14.92 13.36
CA PRO A 241 15.13 16.18 12.68
C PRO A 241 16.01 16.37 11.44
N PRO A 242 15.52 17.06 10.39
CA PRO A 242 16.35 17.40 9.24
C PRO A 242 17.57 18.24 9.66
N ALA A 243 18.74 17.96 9.08
CA ALA A 243 20.01 18.63 9.42
C ALA A 243 20.42 18.58 10.91
N PHE A 244 19.86 17.65 11.70
CA PHE A 244 20.10 17.57 13.15
C PHE A 244 21.59 17.51 13.54
N GLU A 245 22.38 16.67 12.87
CA GLU A 245 23.81 16.57 13.16
C GLU A 245 24.59 17.86 12.85
N GLN A 246 24.15 18.64 11.88
CA GLN A 246 24.77 19.90 11.50
C GLN A 246 24.33 21.06 12.40
N LEU A 247 23.11 21.04 12.92
CA LEU A 247 22.52 22.15 13.69
C LEU A 247 22.59 21.97 15.21
N ARG A 248 22.64 20.73 15.72
CA ARG A 248 22.71 20.46 17.17
C ARG A 248 23.94 21.05 17.83
N ARG A 249 23.83 21.46 19.09
CA ARG A 249 24.99 21.89 19.87
C ARG A 249 26.04 20.77 19.97
N LYS A 250 27.32 21.11 19.72
CA LYS A 250 28.46 20.18 19.84
C LYS A 250 29.58 20.87 20.62
N ARG A 251 30.06 20.22 21.69
CA ARG A 251 31.16 20.75 22.54
C ARG A 251 32.43 21.02 21.73
N ASN A 252 32.79 20.09 20.85
CA ASN A 252 34.03 20.14 20.05
C ASN A 252 33.69 20.31 18.56
N ARG A 253 33.05 21.42 18.21
CA ARG A 253 32.67 21.73 16.82
C ARG A 253 33.85 22.37 16.08
N ARG A 254 34.24 21.79 14.93
CA ARG A 254 35.38 22.29 14.11
C ARG A 254 34.98 23.31 13.04
N LYS A 255 33.72 23.30 12.59
CA LYS A 255 33.20 24.16 11.52
C LYS A 255 32.07 25.04 12.07
N PRO A 256 31.86 26.26 11.56
CA PRO A 256 30.75 27.12 12.02
C PRO A 256 29.39 26.42 11.86
N VAL A 257 28.39 26.91 12.59
CA VAL A 257 27.01 26.41 12.44
C VAL A 257 26.45 26.87 11.09
N PRO A 258 25.97 25.94 10.24
CA PRO A 258 25.34 26.29 8.99
C PRO A 258 23.88 26.73 9.23
N TYR A 259 23.68 27.98 9.64
CA TYR A 259 22.35 28.53 9.96
C TYR A 259 21.41 28.53 8.75
N GLU A 260 21.95 28.53 7.53
CA GLU A 260 21.20 28.42 6.27
C GLU A 260 20.36 27.14 6.16
N LEU A 261 20.65 26.11 6.96
CA LEU A 261 19.88 24.86 6.98
C LEU A 261 18.62 24.92 7.85
N ILE A 262 18.45 25.96 8.68
CA ILE A 262 17.33 26.07 9.61
C ILE A 262 15.99 26.19 8.87
N PRO A 263 15.79 27.10 7.89
CA PRO A 263 14.49 27.27 7.24
C PRO A 263 13.98 25.98 6.59
N GLY A 264 14.81 25.31 5.79
CA GLY A 264 14.43 24.05 5.15
C GLY A 264 14.24 22.88 6.15
N SER A 265 14.88 22.95 7.31
CA SER A 265 14.64 21.99 8.40
C SER A 265 13.28 22.20 9.07
N LEU A 266 12.96 23.44 9.44
CA LEU A 266 11.66 23.82 9.99
C LEU A 266 10.54 23.49 9.00
N ALA A 267 10.64 23.94 7.75
CA ALA A 267 9.63 23.71 6.73
C ALA A 267 9.26 22.22 6.56
N ARG A 268 10.22 21.30 6.74
CA ARG A 268 9.94 19.85 6.75
C ARG A 268 9.24 19.40 8.04
N MET A 269 9.66 19.86 9.21
CA MET A 269 9.03 19.51 10.49
C MET A 269 7.62 20.09 10.63
N LEU A 270 7.29 21.14 9.89
CA LEU A 270 5.94 21.73 9.84
C LEU A 270 5.06 21.17 8.71
N CYS A 271 5.58 20.24 7.90
CA CYS A 271 4.90 19.76 6.69
C CYS A 271 4.17 18.43 6.95
N GLY A 272 2.85 18.42 6.73
CA GLY A 272 2.02 17.21 6.83
C GLY A 272 2.49 16.06 5.93
N ASP A 273 2.90 16.34 4.69
CA ASP A 273 3.42 15.32 3.76
C ASP A 273 4.77 14.75 4.17
N TRP A 274 5.59 15.55 4.85
CA TRP A 274 6.83 15.05 5.43
C TRP A 274 6.53 14.09 6.58
N TRP A 275 5.64 14.48 7.49
CA TRP A 275 5.18 13.61 8.59
C TRP A 275 4.51 12.35 8.09
N TYR A 276 3.68 12.44 7.05
CA TYR A 276 3.05 11.26 6.43
C TYR A 276 4.08 10.24 6.00
N ARG A 277 5.15 10.68 5.32
CA ARG A 277 6.24 9.77 4.93
C ARG A 277 6.98 9.17 6.14
N LYS A 278 7.09 9.88 7.26
CA LYS A 278 7.73 9.37 8.48
C LYS A 278 6.84 8.39 9.23
N LEU A 279 5.60 8.77 9.52
CA LEU A 279 4.63 7.99 10.28
C LEU A 279 4.13 6.79 9.49
N TRP A 280 3.86 6.92 8.19
CA TRP A 280 3.48 5.76 7.35
C TRP A 280 4.58 4.71 7.34
N LYS A 281 5.83 5.16 7.25
CA LYS A 281 6.97 4.27 7.30
C LYS A 281 7.08 3.57 8.68
N MET A 282 6.98 4.33 9.76
CA MET A 282 7.00 3.80 11.13
C MET A 282 5.87 2.79 11.35
N ARG A 283 4.64 3.12 10.93
CA ARG A 283 3.47 2.24 10.92
C ARG A 283 3.78 0.91 10.25
N CYS A 284 4.31 0.94 9.03
CA CYS A 284 4.64 -0.28 8.29
C CYS A 284 5.71 -1.11 9.00
N GLU A 285 6.75 -0.48 9.55
CA GLU A 285 7.81 -1.17 10.32
C GLU A 285 7.23 -1.80 11.59
N TRP A 286 6.45 -1.05 12.38
CA TRP A 286 5.86 -1.53 13.63
C TRP A 286 4.85 -2.66 13.42
N ARG A 287 3.97 -2.50 12.42
CA ARG A 287 3.03 -3.53 11.98
C ARG A 287 3.75 -4.84 11.67
N GLU A 288 4.85 -4.77 10.92
CA GLU A 288 5.60 -5.96 10.55
C GLU A 288 6.26 -6.63 11.74
N GLU A 289 6.85 -5.85 12.66
CA GLU A 289 7.49 -6.42 13.85
C GLU A 289 6.46 -7.05 14.81
N GLN A 290 5.24 -6.52 14.89
CA GLN A 290 4.12 -7.17 15.59
C GLN A 290 3.74 -8.50 14.93
N LEU A 291 3.64 -8.55 13.60
CA LEU A 291 3.38 -9.80 12.86
C LEU A 291 4.52 -10.82 13.01
N ARG A 292 5.78 -10.37 13.14
CA ARG A 292 6.93 -11.23 13.49
C ARG A 292 6.80 -11.79 14.91
N ALA A 293 6.35 -10.99 15.88
CA ALA A 293 6.17 -11.41 17.27
C ALA A 293 5.17 -12.56 17.39
N VAL A 294 4.07 -12.49 16.64
CA VAL A 294 3.03 -13.54 16.60
C VAL A 294 3.31 -14.68 15.61
N CYS A 295 4.55 -14.80 15.12
CA CYS A 295 5.03 -15.87 14.23
C CYS A 295 4.33 -15.96 12.85
N LEU A 296 3.64 -14.89 12.42
CA LEU A 296 3.03 -14.81 11.08
C LEU A 296 4.08 -14.56 9.99
N VAL A 297 5.26 -14.10 10.38
CA VAL A 297 6.47 -14.08 9.55
C VAL A 297 7.37 -15.26 9.95
N SER A 298 7.26 -16.36 9.21
CA SER A 298 7.99 -17.58 9.49
C SER A 298 8.02 -18.50 8.27
N LYS A 299 8.87 -19.53 8.31
CA LYS A 299 8.91 -20.58 7.29
C LYS A 299 7.54 -21.26 7.06
N LYS A 300 6.68 -21.31 8.09
CA LYS A 300 5.40 -22.03 8.07
C LYS A 300 4.18 -21.14 7.83
N ALA A 301 4.36 -19.82 7.73
CA ALA A 301 3.29 -18.87 7.45
C ALA A 301 3.67 -18.03 6.22
N SER A 302 4.36 -16.91 6.45
CA SER A 302 4.89 -16.05 5.40
C SER A 302 6.40 -15.88 5.58
N PRO A 303 7.26 -16.48 4.74
CA PRO A 303 8.70 -16.34 4.90
C PRO A 303 9.16 -14.93 4.55
N TYR A 304 10.22 -14.47 5.22
CA TYR A 304 10.93 -13.19 5.00
C TYR A 304 10.16 -11.94 5.44
N VAL A 305 8.88 -11.83 5.06
CA VAL A 305 8.02 -10.69 5.36
C VAL A 305 6.55 -11.14 5.33
N SER A 306 5.65 -10.42 5.99
CA SER A 306 4.23 -10.70 6.01
C SER A 306 3.60 -10.63 4.62
N TYR A 307 2.52 -11.40 4.44
CA TYR A 307 1.75 -11.37 3.19
C TYR A 307 1.15 -9.98 2.93
N GLU A 308 0.72 -9.27 3.98
CA GLU A 308 0.23 -7.88 3.91
C GLU A 308 1.28 -6.96 3.26
N ALA A 309 2.54 -7.02 3.70
CA ALA A 309 3.62 -6.21 3.15
C ALA A 309 3.90 -6.52 1.68
N VAL A 310 3.78 -7.79 1.25
CA VAL A 310 3.91 -8.16 -0.17
C VAL A 310 2.78 -7.56 -0.99
N MET A 311 1.53 -7.64 -0.53
CA MET A 311 0.40 -7.04 -1.23
C MET A 311 0.54 -5.52 -1.33
N HIS A 312 0.97 -4.86 -0.25
CA HIS A 312 1.25 -3.42 -0.26
C HIS A 312 2.33 -3.06 -1.27
N LYS A 313 3.40 -3.88 -1.38
CA LYS A 313 4.45 -3.67 -2.37
C LYS A 313 3.97 -3.87 -3.81
N ARG A 314 3.08 -4.84 -4.06
CA ARG A 314 2.43 -5.05 -5.36
C ARG A 314 1.61 -3.83 -5.76
N GLU A 315 0.78 -3.34 -4.84
CA GLU A 315 -0.05 -2.16 -5.08
C GLU A 315 0.80 -0.91 -5.32
N GLN A 316 1.89 -0.75 -4.57
CA GLN A 316 2.86 0.34 -4.82
C GLN A 316 3.44 0.26 -6.24
N ARG A 317 3.83 -0.93 -6.71
CA ARG A 317 4.35 -1.13 -8.08
C ARG A 317 3.29 -0.82 -9.13
N ARG A 318 2.03 -1.23 -8.90
CA ARG A 318 0.90 -0.93 -9.79
C ARG A 318 0.69 0.57 -9.93
N LYS A 319 0.61 1.30 -8.81
CA LYS A 319 0.48 2.76 -8.78
C LYS A 319 1.67 3.47 -9.43
N SER A 320 2.90 2.99 -9.20
CA SER A 320 4.08 3.56 -9.87
C SER A 320 4.04 3.36 -11.39
N LEU A 321 3.61 2.20 -11.87
CA LEU A 321 3.49 1.95 -13.31
C LEU A 321 2.41 2.83 -13.95
N GLU A 322 1.27 3.00 -13.28
CA GLU A 322 0.20 3.91 -13.70
C GLU A 322 0.69 5.37 -13.72
N PHE A 323 1.50 5.76 -12.73
CA PHE A 323 2.17 7.05 -12.70
C PHE A 323 3.11 7.22 -13.90
N PHE A 324 3.99 6.26 -14.18
CA PHE A 324 4.91 6.36 -15.33
C PHE A 324 4.16 6.45 -16.67
N ARG A 325 3.06 5.70 -16.82
CA ARG A 325 2.24 5.73 -18.04
C ARG A 325 1.55 7.06 -18.29
N SER A 326 1.17 7.75 -17.21
CA SER A 326 0.44 9.01 -17.27
C SER A 326 1.35 10.23 -17.33
N HIS A 327 2.67 10.05 -17.31
CA HIS A 327 3.63 11.16 -17.30
C HIS A 327 4.65 11.03 -18.44
N GLU A 328 5.18 12.16 -18.83
CA GLU A 328 6.25 12.31 -19.81
C GLU A 328 7.27 13.36 -19.30
N LEU A 329 8.45 13.35 -19.90
CA LEU A 329 9.50 14.31 -19.64
C LEU A 329 9.60 15.24 -20.84
N VAL A 330 9.51 16.55 -20.60
CA VAL A 330 9.61 17.59 -21.63
C VAL A 330 10.86 18.43 -21.38
N ASN A 331 11.69 18.66 -22.40
CA ASN A 331 12.84 19.56 -22.31
C ASN A 331 12.47 21.00 -22.72
N GLU A 332 13.44 21.91 -22.68
CA GLU A 332 13.27 23.31 -23.07
C GLU A 332 12.99 23.48 -24.57
N ASP A 333 13.45 22.54 -25.41
CA ASP A 333 13.25 22.53 -26.86
C ASP A 333 11.86 21.98 -27.28
N GLY A 334 11.07 21.47 -26.33
CA GLY A 334 9.76 20.87 -26.56
C GLY A 334 9.79 19.38 -26.92
N ASP A 335 10.96 18.73 -26.91
CA ASP A 335 11.07 17.28 -27.06
C ASP A 335 10.42 16.57 -25.87
N THR A 336 9.67 15.51 -26.18
CA THR A 336 8.97 14.70 -25.19
C THR A 336 9.54 13.28 -25.12
N LEU A 337 9.80 12.77 -23.91
CA LEU A 337 10.15 11.38 -23.65
C LEU A 337 9.13 10.72 -22.74
N ASP A 338 8.67 9.54 -23.13
CA ASP A 338 7.78 8.72 -22.30
C ASP A 338 8.49 8.30 -21.00
N MET A 339 7.84 8.52 -19.85
CA MET A 339 8.45 8.19 -18.56
C MET A 339 8.59 6.68 -18.33
N GLU A 340 7.68 5.84 -18.84
CA GLU A 340 7.78 4.39 -18.77
C GLU A 340 9.04 3.91 -19.52
N ASP A 341 9.30 4.45 -20.70
CA ASP A 341 10.48 4.11 -21.50
C ASP A 341 11.80 4.54 -20.81
N VAL A 342 11.84 5.76 -20.27
CA VAL A 342 13.01 6.25 -19.52
C VAL A 342 13.30 5.37 -18.30
N VAL A 343 12.27 5.00 -17.54
CA VAL A 343 12.42 4.12 -16.38
C VAL A 343 12.90 2.73 -16.81
N ASN A 344 12.35 2.18 -17.89
CA ASN A 344 12.70 0.87 -18.43
C ASN A 344 14.12 0.82 -19.02
N ALA A 345 14.63 1.92 -19.56
CA ALA A 345 16.01 2.05 -20.04
C ALA A 345 17.03 2.25 -18.89
N SER A 346 16.56 2.62 -17.69
CA SER A 346 17.41 2.94 -16.55
C SER A 346 17.83 1.72 -15.70
N SER A 347 18.69 1.95 -14.70
CA SER A 347 19.04 0.92 -13.69
C SER A 347 17.89 0.55 -12.74
N SER A 348 16.73 1.21 -12.86
CA SER A 348 15.48 0.83 -12.18
C SER A 348 14.90 -0.46 -12.75
N ASN A 349 15.18 -0.77 -14.03
CA ASN A 349 14.84 -2.03 -14.63
C ASN A 349 15.65 -3.18 -13.98
N PRO A 350 14.99 -4.18 -13.37
CA PRO A 350 15.65 -5.29 -12.71
C PRO A 350 16.63 -6.05 -13.62
N ALA A 351 16.31 -6.17 -14.91
CA ALA A 351 17.16 -6.87 -15.88
C ALA A 351 18.48 -6.12 -16.12
N HIS A 352 18.44 -4.81 -16.36
CA HIS A 352 19.65 -3.99 -16.51
C HIS A 352 20.48 -3.98 -15.22
N ARG A 353 19.81 -3.85 -14.07
CA ARG A 353 20.47 -3.90 -12.77
C ARG A 353 21.22 -5.21 -12.55
N ARG A 354 20.58 -6.34 -12.86
CA ARG A 354 21.18 -7.67 -12.76
C ARG A 354 22.36 -7.83 -13.72
N ASN A 355 22.21 -7.41 -14.98
CA ASN A 355 23.28 -7.48 -15.98
C ASN A 355 24.50 -6.67 -15.55
N GLU A 356 24.31 -5.44 -15.04
CA GLU A 356 25.41 -4.61 -14.51
C GLU A 356 26.10 -5.28 -13.32
N MET A 357 25.34 -5.88 -12.38
CA MET A 357 25.92 -6.59 -11.24
C MET A 357 26.73 -7.81 -11.69
N MET A 358 26.21 -8.60 -12.62
CA MET A 358 26.91 -9.77 -13.17
C MET A 358 28.19 -9.38 -13.91
N ALA A 359 28.14 -8.34 -14.74
CA ALA A 359 29.31 -7.81 -15.43
C ALA A 359 30.38 -7.30 -14.45
N CYS A 360 29.95 -6.63 -13.38
CA CYS A 360 30.87 -6.15 -12.34
C CYS A 360 31.53 -7.32 -11.58
N VAL A 361 30.77 -8.36 -11.20
CA VAL A 361 31.33 -9.54 -10.53
C VAL A 361 32.28 -10.29 -11.46
N LYS A 362 31.93 -10.47 -12.73
CA LYS A 362 32.84 -11.09 -13.70
C LYS A 362 34.11 -10.27 -13.89
N GLY A 363 34.01 -8.95 -13.89
CA GLY A 363 35.16 -8.06 -13.91
C GLY A 363 36.09 -8.26 -12.70
N LEU A 364 35.53 -8.48 -11.51
CA LEU A 364 36.32 -8.80 -10.31
C LEU A 364 37.01 -10.17 -10.40
N GLU A 365 36.31 -11.17 -10.94
CA GLU A 365 36.85 -12.51 -11.16
C GLU A 365 38.07 -12.47 -12.09
N LEU A 366 37.95 -11.80 -13.24
CA LEU A 366 39.05 -11.66 -14.20
C LEU A 366 40.25 -10.93 -13.58
N ILE A 367 40.02 -9.88 -12.80
CA ILE A 367 41.11 -9.18 -12.08
C ILE A 367 41.77 -10.10 -11.05
N ALA A 368 40.99 -10.92 -10.34
CA ALA A 368 41.53 -11.85 -9.37
C ALA A 368 42.40 -12.93 -10.04
N GLU A 369 41.98 -13.45 -11.19
CA GLU A 369 42.76 -14.37 -12.02
C GLU A 369 44.08 -13.73 -12.46
N MET A 370 44.04 -12.52 -13.02
CA MET A 370 45.23 -11.75 -13.42
C MET A 370 46.22 -11.54 -12.27
N ARG A 371 45.71 -11.39 -11.04
CA ARG A 371 46.53 -11.12 -9.84
C ARG A 371 46.95 -12.38 -9.09
N GLY A 372 46.44 -13.55 -9.49
CA GLY A 372 46.61 -14.80 -8.74
C GLY A 372 45.94 -14.78 -7.36
N ASP A 373 44.96 -13.90 -7.15
CA ASP A 373 44.16 -13.82 -5.92
C ASP A 373 43.22 -15.05 -5.83
N CYS A 374 42.87 -15.47 -4.61
CA CYS A 374 41.86 -16.51 -4.39
C CYS A 374 40.51 -15.91 -4.02
N ALA A 375 39.45 -16.65 -4.30
CA ALA A 375 38.08 -16.27 -3.96
C ALA A 375 37.55 -17.13 -2.81
N VAL A 376 36.94 -16.49 -1.81
CA VAL A 376 36.29 -17.14 -0.68
C VAL A 376 34.88 -16.62 -0.54
N PHE A 377 33.94 -17.55 -0.36
CA PHE A 377 32.55 -17.27 -0.06
C PHE A 377 32.32 -17.38 1.45
N TYR A 378 31.87 -16.28 2.08
CA TYR A 378 31.55 -16.26 3.50
C TYR A 378 30.05 -16.12 3.72
N THR A 379 29.53 -16.85 4.69
CA THR A 379 28.16 -16.68 5.20
C THR A 379 28.23 -16.31 6.66
N ILE A 380 27.58 -15.20 7.03
CA ILE A 380 27.52 -14.67 8.39
C ILE A 380 26.06 -14.53 8.80
N THR A 381 25.71 -15.21 9.89
CA THR A 381 24.36 -15.28 10.46
C THR A 381 24.27 -14.41 11.70
N CYS A 382 23.11 -13.81 12.00
CA CYS A 382 22.89 -13.13 13.28
C CYS A 382 22.70 -14.11 14.46
N PRO A 383 23.00 -13.71 15.70
CA PRO A 383 22.64 -14.43 16.92
C PRO A 383 21.20 -14.88 17.05
N SER A 384 20.98 -15.99 17.77
CA SER A 384 19.66 -16.58 17.95
C SER A 384 18.67 -15.57 18.55
N ARG A 385 19.15 -14.65 19.40
CA ARG A 385 18.36 -13.56 19.97
C ARG A 385 17.72 -12.58 18.96
N PHE A 386 18.17 -12.57 17.71
CA PHE A 386 17.56 -11.80 16.62
C PHE A 386 16.48 -12.57 15.87
N HIS A 387 16.51 -13.91 15.95
CA HIS A 387 15.60 -14.78 15.21
C HIS A 387 14.28 -14.93 15.94
N SER A 388 13.17 -14.51 15.32
CA SER A 388 11.85 -14.50 15.97
C SER A 388 11.17 -15.87 16.00
N THR A 389 11.55 -16.77 15.09
CA THR A 389 10.97 -18.12 14.98
C THR A 389 12.03 -19.16 14.70
N LEU A 390 11.76 -20.40 15.14
CA LEU A 390 12.54 -21.57 14.79
C LEU A 390 12.13 -22.10 13.40
N ASN A 391 12.92 -23.02 12.83
CA ASN A 391 12.64 -23.65 11.52
C ASN A 391 11.27 -24.35 11.43
N ASN A 392 10.73 -24.79 12.57
CA ASN A 392 9.41 -25.42 12.66
C ASN A 392 8.25 -24.40 12.75
N GLY A 393 8.54 -23.10 12.75
CA GLY A 393 7.57 -22.00 12.85
C GLY A 393 7.13 -21.65 14.27
N ARG A 394 7.66 -22.32 15.30
CA ARG A 394 7.37 -21.98 16.70
C ARG A 394 8.12 -20.72 17.14
N PRO A 395 7.62 -20.01 18.17
CA PRO A 395 8.36 -18.95 18.85
C PRO A 395 9.77 -19.41 19.23
N ASN A 396 10.77 -18.56 18.97
CA ASN A 396 12.12 -18.79 19.49
C ASN A 396 12.24 -18.22 20.92
N PRO A 397 12.51 -19.05 21.94
CA PRO A 397 12.56 -18.60 23.33
C PRO A 397 13.70 -17.62 23.64
N THR A 398 14.75 -17.57 22.81
CA THR A 398 15.88 -16.67 23.02
C THR A 398 15.68 -15.30 22.37
N TRP A 399 14.61 -15.10 21.60
CA TRP A 399 14.38 -13.87 20.86
C TRP A 399 14.16 -12.68 21.82
N THR A 400 14.92 -11.62 21.60
CA THR A 400 14.94 -10.41 22.45
C THR A 400 14.08 -9.28 21.89
N ASN A 401 13.06 -9.62 21.10
CA ASN A 401 12.18 -8.67 20.41
C ASN A 401 12.92 -7.77 19.41
N ALA A 402 14.15 -8.16 19.04
CA ALA A 402 14.98 -7.40 18.15
C ALA A 402 14.36 -7.34 16.75
N THR A 403 14.31 -6.12 16.23
CA THR A 403 13.77 -5.81 14.90
C THR A 403 14.70 -6.31 13.80
N VAL A 404 14.15 -6.50 12.59
CA VAL A 404 14.95 -6.80 11.41
C VAL A 404 16.01 -5.73 11.18
N ARG A 405 15.65 -4.46 11.42
CA ARG A 405 16.57 -3.33 11.27
C ARG A 405 17.77 -3.44 12.22
N GLN A 406 17.53 -3.75 13.49
CA GLN A 406 18.60 -3.95 14.47
C GLN A 406 19.52 -5.12 14.09
N SER A 407 19.00 -6.20 13.48
CA SER A 407 19.86 -7.29 12.97
C SER A 407 20.79 -6.83 11.84
N SER A 408 20.32 -5.95 10.94
CA SER A 408 21.17 -5.33 9.92
C SER A 408 22.24 -4.43 10.55
N ASP A 409 21.84 -3.58 11.50
CA ASP A 409 22.75 -2.62 12.13
C ASP A 409 23.83 -3.33 12.97
N TYR A 410 23.49 -4.47 13.61
CA TYR A 410 24.44 -5.37 14.25
C TYR A 410 25.54 -5.85 13.28
N LEU A 411 25.17 -6.39 12.11
CA LEU A 411 26.15 -6.85 11.12
C LEU A 411 27.00 -5.71 10.57
N VAL A 412 26.41 -4.52 10.38
CA VAL A 412 27.15 -3.32 9.98
C VAL A 412 28.19 -2.93 11.03
N GLY A 413 27.81 -2.92 12.31
CA GLY A 413 28.70 -2.63 13.43
C GLY A 413 29.85 -3.65 13.56
N MET A 414 29.52 -4.94 13.52
CA MET A 414 30.48 -6.04 13.53
C MET A 414 31.49 -5.90 12.37
N PHE A 415 31.00 -5.62 11.16
CA PHE A 415 31.86 -5.48 9.99
C PHE A 415 32.71 -4.20 10.01
N ALA A 416 32.21 -3.11 10.59
CA ALA A 416 33.00 -1.91 10.81
C ALA A 416 34.18 -2.17 11.75
N ALA A 417 33.95 -2.90 12.86
CA ALA A 417 34.99 -3.31 13.79
C ALA A 417 36.01 -4.25 13.12
N PHE A 418 35.54 -5.23 12.36
CA PHE A 418 36.39 -6.12 11.55
C PHE A 418 37.26 -5.33 10.56
N ARG A 419 36.69 -4.38 9.81
CA ARG A 419 37.46 -3.55 8.86
C ARG A 419 38.53 -2.71 9.54
N LYS A 420 38.26 -2.19 10.75
CA LYS A 420 39.27 -1.47 11.55
C LYS A 420 40.43 -2.38 11.94
N ALA A 421 40.13 -3.61 12.36
CA ALA A 421 41.14 -4.61 12.70
C ALA A 421 41.97 -5.04 11.46
N MET A 422 41.31 -5.28 10.32
CA MET A 422 41.97 -5.55 9.03
C MET A 422 42.96 -4.45 8.66
N HIS A 423 42.54 -3.18 8.77
CA HIS A 423 43.41 -2.03 8.49
C HIS A 423 44.64 -2.01 9.40
N LYS A 424 44.47 -2.23 10.72
CA LYS A 424 45.58 -2.29 11.67
C LYS A 424 46.56 -3.44 11.35
N ALA A 425 46.04 -4.56 10.84
CA ALA A 425 46.84 -5.71 10.44
C ALA A 425 47.44 -5.60 9.02
N GLY A 426 47.21 -4.49 8.29
CA GLY A 426 47.68 -4.34 6.91
C GLY A 426 46.99 -5.27 5.90
N LEU A 427 45.88 -5.93 6.28
CA LEU A 427 45.17 -6.88 5.45
C LEU A 427 44.14 -6.17 4.56
N ARG A 428 44.05 -6.57 3.30
CA ARG A 428 43.17 -5.95 2.31
C ARG A 428 42.50 -6.99 1.42
N TRP A 429 41.27 -6.69 1.01
CA TRP A 429 40.43 -7.57 0.19
C TRP A 429 39.36 -6.74 -0.53
N TYR A 430 38.81 -7.27 -1.61
CA TYR A 430 37.78 -6.63 -2.43
C TYR A 430 36.71 -7.64 -2.78
N GLY A 431 35.53 -7.17 -3.18
CA GLY A 431 34.42 -8.08 -3.45
C GLY A 431 33.05 -7.43 -3.32
N VAL A 432 32.07 -8.25 -3.02
CA VAL A 432 30.67 -7.87 -2.89
C VAL A 432 30.03 -8.54 -1.69
N ARG A 433 29.21 -7.77 -0.97
CA ARG A 433 28.35 -8.23 0.11
C ARG A 433 26.89 -8.23 -0.36
N VAL A 434 26.20 -9.34 -0.14
CA VAL A 434 24.77 -9.52 -0.33
C VAL A 434 24.12 -9.68 1.05
N ALA A 435 23.06 -8.92 1.31
CA ALA A 435 22.20 -9.10 2.47
C ALA A 435 20.89 -9.78 2.02
N GLU A 436 20.54 -10.89 2.65
CA GLU A 436 19.36 -11.71 2.36
C GLU A 436 18.56 -11.91 3.66
N PRO A 437 17.23 -11.98 3.61
CA PRO A 437 16.44 -12.38 4.76
C PRO A 437 16.55 -13.88 5.01
N HIS A 438 16.66 -14.25 6.27
CA HIS A 438 16.32 -15.60 6.73
C HIS A 438 14.80 -15.77 6.79
N HIS A 439 14.28 -17.00 6.91
CA HIS A 439 12.84 -17.29 6.85
C HIS A 439 11.93 -16.48 7.80
N ASP A 440 12.47 -15.92 8.88
CA ASP A 440 11.80 -15.10 9.89
C ASP A 440 12.06 -13.58 9.71
N GLY A 441 12.68 -13.19 8.60
CA GLY A 441 13.02 -11.81 8.24
C GLY A 441 14.40 -11.33 8.73
N THR A 442 15.05 -12.08 9.62
CA THR A 442 16.36 -11.71 10.19
C THR A 442 17.45 -11.62 9.12
N VAL A 443 18.29 -10.58 9.14
CA VAL A 443 19.26 -10.30 8.07
C VAL A 443 20.47 -11.23 8.18
N HIS A 444 20.83 -11.92 7.10
CA HIS A 444 22.10 -12.64 6.95
C HIS A 444 22.96 -12.04 5.84
N TRP A 445 24.28 -12.19 5.94
CA TRP A 445 25.23 -11.70 4.93
C TRP A 445 25.94 -12.84 4.22
N HIS A 446 25.96 -12.74 2.90
CA HIS A 446 26.81 -13.52 2.02
C HIS A 446 27.86 -12.61 1.39
N LEU A 447 29.13 -13.00 1.46
CA LEU A 447 30.22 -12.21 0.91
C LEU A 447 31.01 -13.04 -0.08
N LEU A 448 31.14 -12.54 -1.31
CA LEU A 448 32.12 -13.02 -2.27
C LEU A 448 33.34 -12.12 -2.19
N CYS A 449 34.46 -12.66 -1.70
CA CYS A 449 35.66 -11.89 -1.41
C CYS A 449 36.88 -12.44 -2.15
N PHE A 450 37.65 -11.55 -2.74
CA PHE A 450 38.93 -11.82 -3.39
C PHE A 450 40.08 -11.25 -2.56
N MET A 451 41.14 -12.05 -2.40
CA MET A 451 42.30 -11.71 -1.59
C MET A 451 43.54 -12.50 -1.99
N ARG A 452 44.71 -12.05 -1.58
CA ARG A 452 45.96 -12.78 -1.80
C ARG A 452 45.92 -14.13 -1.08
N LYS A 453 46.43 -15.18 -1.73
CA LYS A 453 46.46 -16.55 -1.18
C LYS A 453 47.10 -16.63 0.21
N LYS A 454 48.19 -15.87 0.43
CA LYS A 454 48.90 -15.80 1.72
C LYS A 454 48.09 -15.17 2.85
N ASP A 455 47.23 -14.21 2.54
CA ASP A 455 46.47 -13.45 3.54
C ASP A 455 45.16 -14.16 3.92
N ARG A 456 44.68 -15.10 3.09
CA ARG A 456 43.40 -15.80 3.25
C ARG A 456 43.16 -16.33 4.66
N ARG A 457 44.12 -17.08 5.22
CA ARG A 457 43.95 -17.72 6.54
C ARG A 457 43.78 -16.67 7.64
N ALA A 458 44.59 -15.61 7.61
CA ALA A 458 44.51 -14.51 8.58
C ALA A 458 43.18 -13.75 8.47
N ILE A 459 42.74 -13.44 7.24
CA ILE A 459 41.46 -12.76 6.99
C ILE A 459 40.28 -13.60 7.47
N THR A 460 40.22 -14.89 7.11
CA THR A 460 39.15 -15.80 7.56
C THR A 460 39.13 -15.95 9.08
N ALA A 461 40.29 -16.10 9.72
CA ALA A 461 40.36 -16.22 11.18
C ALA A 461 39.90 -14.94 11.87
N LEU A 462 40.31 -13.78 11.37
CA LEU A 462 39.92 -12.49 11.92
C LEU A 462 38.41 -12.25 11.75
N LEU A 463 37.86 -12.52 10.57
CA LEU A 463 36.43 -12.37 10.31
C LEU A 463 35.62 -13.32 11.19
N ARG A 464 36.03 -14.59 11.30
CA ARG A 464 35.41 -15.56 12.21
C ARG A 464 35.41 -15.04 13.64
N LYS A 465 36.56 -14.53 14.13
CA LYS A 465 36.68 -13.97 15.48
C LYS A 465 35.62 -12.90 15.75
N PHE A 466 35.41 -11.97 14.82
CA PHE A 466 34.38 -10.93 14.99
C PHE A 466 32.95 -11.48 14.86
N ALA A 467 32.72 -12.43 13.95
CA ALA A 467 31.40 -13.02 13.74
C ALA A 467 30.90 -13.83 14.95
N ILE A 468 31.80 -14.53 15.66
CA ILE A 468 31.47 -15.40 16.80
C ILE A 468 31.68 -14.74 18.16
N ARG A 469 32.15 -13.48 18.20
CA ARG A 469 32.54 -12.81 19.44
C ARG A 469 31.34 -12.60 20.37
N GLU A 470 30.23 -12.16 19.79
CA GLU A 470 28.99 -11.92 20.52
C GLU A 470 28.20 -13.23 20.62
N ASP A 471 27.68 -13.51 21.81
CA ASP A 471 26.95 -14.74 22.11
C ASP A 471 27.80 -16.00 21.80
N ARG A 472 29.09 -15.95 22.13
CA ARG A 472 30.04 -17.05 21.91
C ARG A 472 29.58 -18.34 22.61
N GLU A 473 29.00 -18.20 23.79
CA GLU A 473 28.48 -19.32 24.60
C GLU A 473 27.37 -20.08 23.87
N GLU A 474 26.49 -19.38 23.12
CA GLU A 474 25.41 -19.96 22.28
C GLU A 474 25.93 -21.06 21.33
N LEU A 475 27.17 -20.93 20.85
CA LEU A 475 27.72 -21.76 19.78
C LEU A 475 28.43 -23.02 20.29
N GLY A 476 28.77 -23.10 21.59
CA GLY A 476 29.58 -24.21 22.12
C GLY A 476 30.85 -24.46 21.30
N ASN A 477 31.09 -25.69 20.85
CA ASN A 477 32.23 -25.99 19.98
C ASN A 477 31.95 -25.78 18.48
N ASN A 478 30.67 -25.64 18.08
CA ASN A 478 30.26 -25.57 16.69
C ASN A 478 29.94 -24.14 16.27
N THR A 479 30.89 -23.49 15.60
CA THR A 479 30.70 -22.11 15.07
C THR A 479 30.01 -22.07 13.70
N GLY A 480 29.71 -23.23 13.10
CA GLY A 480 29.10 -23.36 11.77
C GLY A 480 27.73 -22.67 11.61
N PRO A 481 26.85 -22.61 12.62
CA PRO A 481 25.61 -21.84 12.56
C PRO A 481 25.84 -20.33 12.36
N ARG A 482 26.93 -19.79 12.92
CA ARG A 482 27.26 -18.35 12.87
C ARG A 482 28.09 -17.96 11.66
N PHE A 483 29.09 -18.77 11.32
CA PHE A 483 30.10 -18.43 10.33
C PHE A 483 30.49 -19.64 9.48
N LYS A 484 30.28 -19.52 8.16
CA LYS A 484 30.77 -20.49 7.18
C LYS A 484 31.73 -19.82 6.21
N SER A 485 32.77 -20.54 5.82
CA SER A 485 33.80 -20.10 4.88
C SER A 485 34.02 -21.21 3.87
N GLU A 486 33.77 -20.92 2.60
CA GLU A 486 33.98 -21.84 1.49
C GLU A 486 35.02 -21.26 0.53
N LEU A 487 36.13 -21.95 0.35
CA LEU A 487 37.10 -21.60 -0.69
C LEU A 487 36.53 -22.03 -2.05
N ILE A 488 36.41 -21.08 -2.97
CA ILE A 488 35.88 -21.37 -4.30
C ILE A 488 36.91 -22.15 -5.10
N ASN A 489 36.51 -23.32 -5.59
CA ASN A 489 37.32 -24.15 -6.47
C ASN A 489 36.89 -23.95 -7.92
N PRO A 490 37.77 -23.46 -8.81
CA PRO A 490 37.45 -23.26 -10.23
C PRO A 490 36.89 -24.50 -10.93
N ARG A 491 37.23 -25.72 -10.47
CA ARG A 491 36.69 -26.98 -11.03
C ARG A 491 35.21 -27.22 -10.71
N LYS A 492 34.69 -26.64 -9.62
CA LYS A 492 33.29 -26.81 -9.18
C LYS A 492 32.39 -25.67 -9.66
N GLY A 493 32.97 -24.51 -9.93
CA GLY A 493 32.25 -23.32 -10.36
C GLY A 493 33.12 -22.07 -10.25
N THR A 494 32.75 -21.04 -10.99
CA THR A 494 33.43 -19.75 -10.96
C THR A 494 32.93 -18.89 -9.80
N PRO A 495 33.74 -17.95 -9.28
CA PRO A 495 33.26 -16.93 -8.33
C PRO A 495 31.94 -16.28 -8.74
N THR A 496 31.78 -15.99 -10.04
CA THR A 496 30.55 -15.45 -10.62
C THR A 496 29.37 -16.42 -10.48
N SER A 497 29.55 -17.71 -10.77
CA SER A 497 28.46 -18.69 -10.64
C SER A 497 28.01 -18.89 -9.19
N TYR A 498 28.94 -18.81 -8.24
CA TYR A 498 28.65 -18.90 -6.80
C TYR A 498 27.70 -17.80 -6.31
N ILE A 499 27.87 -16.55 -6.77
CA ILE A 499 27.02 -15.44 -6.34
C ILE A 499 25.81 -15.20 -7.25
N ALA A 500 25.80 -15.75 -8.47
CA ALA A 500 24.73 -15.59 -9.44
C ALA A 500 23.36 -15.93 -8.84
N LYS A 501 23.27 -17.04 -8.08
CA LYS A 501 22.03 -17.45 -7.40
C LYS A 501 21.51 -16.37 -6.46
N TYR A 502 22.40 -15.75 -5.69
CA TYR A 502 22.04 -14.71 -4.73
C TYR A 502 21.62 -13.41 -5.43
N ILE A 503 22.26 -13.07 -6.56
CA ILE A 503 21.85 -11.92 -7.38
C ILE A 503 20.45 -12.13 -7.96
N SER A 504 20.21 -13.27 -8.62
CA SER A 504 18.90 -13.56 -9.22
C SER A 504 17.78 -13.65 -8.18
N LYS A 505 18.00 -14.36 -7.06
CA LYS A 505 17.02 -14.46 -5.95
C LYS A 505 16.60 -13.11 -5.38
N ASN A 506 17.51 -12.13 -5.35
CA ASN A 506 17.28 -10.85 -4.69
C ASN A 506 16.77 -9.75 -5.63
N ILE A 507 16.80 -9.96 -6.96
CA ILE A 507 16.42 -8.95 -7.95
C ILE A 507 15.10 -9.31 -8.64
N ASP A 508 15.09 -10.34 -9.49
CA ASP A 508 13.96 -10.64 -10.40
C ASP A 508 13.58 -12.13 -10.46
N GLY A 509 14.33 -13.01 -9.79
CA GLY A 509 14.13 -14.46 -9.85
C GLY A 509 14.41 -15.07 -11.24
N ARG A 510 15.02 -14.31 -12.17
CA ARG A 510 15.18 -14.77 -13.55
C ARG A 510 16.25 -15.87 -13.66
N GLY A 511 15.93 -16.90 -14.45
CA GLY A 511 16.75 -18.12 -14.58
C GLY A 511 16.53 -19.14 -13.46
N LEU A 512 15.56 -18.90 -12.56
CA LEU A 512 15.23 -19.77 -11.43
C LEU A 512 13.79 -20.32 -11.52
N ALA A 513 13.20 -20.29 -12.72
CA ALA A 513 11.87 -20.86 -12.96
C ALA A 513 11.92 -22.39 -12.78
N GLY A 514 11.06 -22.93 -11.92
CA GLY A 514 11.03 -24.35 -11.58
C GLY A 514 11.92 -24.77 -10.39
N GLU A 515 12.80 -23.89 -9.88
CA GLU A 515 13.55 -24.17 -8.66
C GLU A 515 12.75 -23.84 -7.39
N ILE A 516 12.86 -24.70 -6.38
CA ILE A 516 12.25 -24.54 -5.07
C ILE A 516 13.33 -24.14 -4.05
N SER A 517 13.03 -23.15 -3.20
CA SER A 517 13.92 -22.79 -2.10
C SER A 517 13.95 -23.89 -1.05
N LYS A 518 15.14 -24.40 -0.71
CA LYS A 518 15.33 -25.32 0.42
C LYS A 518 14.95 -24.67 1.77
N GLU A 519 15.05 -23.35 1.84
CA GLU A 519 14.75 -22.60 3.05
C GLU A 519 13.25 -22.42 3.24
N THR A 520 12.50 -22.07 2.20
CA THR A 520 11.06 -21.72 2.33
C THR A 520 10.10 -22.74 1.75
N GLY A 521 10.56 -23.64 0.88
CA GLY A 521 9.71 -24.57 0.13
C GLY A 521 8.89 -23.90 -0.98
N LYS A 522 9.03 -22.58 -1.20
CA LYS A 522 8.34 -21.83 -2.28
C LYS A 522 9.20 -21.71 -3.53
N SER A 523 8.57 -21.40 -4.67
CA SER A 523 9.27 -21.12 -5.93
C SER A 523 10.28 -19.97 -5.75
N LEU A 524 11.45 -20.06 -6.40
CA LEU A 524 12.46 -18.99 -6.30
C LEU A 524 12.00 -17.66 -6.91
N ARG A 525 11.02 -17.67 -7.83
CA ARG A 525 10.41 -16.45 -8.37
C ARG A 525 9.58 -15.72 -7.31
N ASP A 526 8.73 -16.44 -6.58
CA ASP A 526 7.92 -15.84 -5.51
C ASP A 526 8.83 -15.32 -4.38
N ASN A 527 9.91 -16.05 -4.07
CA ASN A 527 10.89 -15.59 -3.09
C ASN A 527 11.50 -14.23 -3.46
N ALA A 528 11.78 -13.96 -4.74
CA ALA A 528 12.34 -12.67 -5.16
C ALA A 528 11.41 -11.48 -4.89
N GLU A 529 10.10 -11.69 -5.01
CA GLU A 529 9.13 -10.65 -4.66
C GLU A 529 9.12 -10.36 -3.17
N TYR A 530 9.08 -11.40 -2.33
CA TYR A 530 9.08 -11.29 -0.88
C TYR A 530 10.37 -10.63 -0.37
N VAL A 531 11.52 -11.03 -0.91
CA VAL A 531 12.82 -10.44 -0.60
C VAL A 531 12.87 -8.96 -0.98
N ASN A 532 12.29 -8.57 -2.13
CA ASN A 532 12.20 -7.16 -2.52
C ASN A 532 11.26 -6.34 -1.60
N ALA A 533 10.14 -6.92 -1.19
CA ALA A 533 9.22 -6.29 -0.24
C ALA A 533 9.91 -6.10 1.13
N TRP A 534 10.57 -7.14 1.64
CA TRP A 534 11.39 -7.12 2.85
C TRP A 534 12.47 -6.04 2.80
N ALA A 535 13.29 -6.02 1.74
CA ALA A 535 14.38 -5.06 1.61
C ALA A 535 13.87 -3.61 1.56
N SER A 536 12.74 -3.39 0.89
CA SER A 536 12.07 -2.08 0.80
C SER A 536 11.54 -1.63 2.17
N LEU A 537 10.83 -2.52 2.87
CA LEU A 537 10.19 -2.23 4.15
C LEU A 537 11.22 -1.86 5.22
N HIS A 538 12.23 -2.71 5.41
CA HIS A 538 13.25 -2.55 6.45
C HIS A 538 14.44 -1.68 6.01
N ARG A 539 14.43 -1.16 4.77
CA ARG A 539 15.52 -0.37 4.14
C ARG A 539 16.88 -1.05 4.24
N VAL A 540 16.91 -2.33 3.92
CA VAL A 540 18.15 -3.11 3.87
C VAL A 540 18.77 -2.96 2.49
N GLN A 541 19.96 -2.38 2.42
CA GLN A 541 20.73 -2.35 1.17
C GLN A 541 21.23 -3.75 0.86
N GLN A 542 20.59 -4.44 -0.09
CA GLN A 542 20.92 -5.82 -0.46
C GLN A 542 22.36 -5.96 -0.96
N PHE A 543 22.81 -5.13 -1.92
CA PHE A 543 24.13 -5.30 -2.55
C PHE A 543 25.09 -4.16 -2.23
N ARG A 544 26.33 -4.50 -1.88
CA ARG A 544 27.42 -3.53 -1.68
C ARG A 544 28.75 -4.08 -2.17
N PHE A 545 29.27 -3.48 -3.23
CA PHE A 545 30.64 -3.69 -3.69
C PHE A 545 31.62 -2.89 -2.82
N PHE A 546 32.83 -3.42 -2.63
CA PHE A 546 33.90 -2.77 -1.88
C PHE A 546 35.28 -3.07 -2.50
N GLY A 547 36.22 -2.17 -2.30
CA GLY A 547 37.58 -2.29 -2.83
C GLY A 547 37.69 -2.02 -4.34
N ILE A 548 36.69 -1.41 -4.97
CA ILE A 548 36.69 -1.03 -6.40
C ILE A 548 36.34 0.45 -6.62
N PRO A 549 36.71 1.01 -7.79
CA PRO A 549 36.19 2.28 -8.30
C PRO A 549 34.66 2.36 -8.32
N GLY A 550 34.13 3.59 -8.31
CA GLY A 550 32.69 3.83 -8.19
C GLY A 550 31.92 3.41 -9.45
N ARG A 551 30.83 2.67 -9.26
CA ARG A 551 29.90 2.30 -10.36
C ARG A 551 29.10 3.50 -10.89
N GLN A 552 28.89 4.54 -10.10
CA GLN A 552 28.24 5.75 -10.60
C GLN A 552 29.12 6.44 -11.66
N ALA A 553 30.43 6.58 -11.41
CA ALA A 553 31.34 7.13 -12.42
C ALA A 553 31.37 6.29 -13.70
N TYR A 554 31.29 4.96 -13.58
CA TYR A 554 31.15 4.05 -14.73
C TYR A 554 29.88 4.34 -15.55
N ARG A 555 28.74 4.61 -14.89
CA ARG A 555 27.47 4.96 -15.57
C ARG A 555 27.57 6.31 -16.28
N GLU A 556 28.16 7.32 -15.62
CA GLU A 556 28.36 8.64 -16.24
C GLU A 556 29.27 8.57 -17.48
N LEU A 557 30.33 7.74 -17.44
CA LEU A 557 31.21 7.54 -18.59
C LEU A 557 30.49 6.91 -19.77
N ARG A 558 29.59 5.95 -19.52
CA ARG A 558 28.76 5.35 -20.57
C ARG A 558 27.75 6.33 -21.14
N LEU A 559 27.16 7.19 -20.31
CA LEU A 559 26.30 8.28 -20.77
C LEU A 559 27.07 9.23 -21.68
N LEU A 560 28.28 9.63 -21.27
CA LEU A 560 29.15 10.51 -22.07
C LEU A 560 29.54 9.87 -23.40
N ALA A 561 29.91 8.58 -23.41
CA ALA A 561 30.23 7.84 -24.62
C ALA A 561 29.04 7.79 -25.59
N GLY A 562 27.83 7.50 -25.09
CA GLY A 562 26.62 7.49 -25.90
C GLY A 562 26.24 8.87 -26.44
N GLN A 563 26.50 9.95 -25.69
CA GLN A 563 26.31 11.33 -26.16
C GLN A 563 27.31 11.68 -27.27
N ALA A 564 28.58 11.35 -27.08
CA ALA A 564 29.62 11.58 -28.07
C ALA A 564 29.33 10.81 -29.37
N ALA A 565 28.90 9.55 -29.29
CA ALA A 565 28.53 8.76 -30.46
C ALA A 565 27.40 9.40 -31.29
N ARG A 566 26.41 10.03 -30.64
CA ARG A 566 25.33 10.76 -31.34
C ARG A 566 25.82 12.04 -32.02
N GLN A 567 26.76 12.76 -31.40
CA GLN A 567 27.31 14.00 -31.94
C GLN A 567 28.34 13.77 -33.04
N GLN A 568 28.99 12.61 -33.07
CA GLN A 568 30.11 12.31 -33.98
C GLN A 568 29.69 11.91 -35.40
N GLY A 569 28.41 11.63 -35.68
CA GLY A 569 27.94 11.29 -37.03
C GLY A 569 28.73 10.14 -37.67
N ASP A 570 29.10 10.27 -38.96
CA ASP A 570 29.90 9.29 -39.72
C ASP A 570 31.40 9.24 -39.38
N LYS A 571 31.85 9.87 -38.28
CA LYS A 571 33.26 9.76 -37.87
C LYS A 571 33.62 8.31 -37.53
N LYS A 572 34.86 7.92 -37.85
CA LYS A 572 35.38 6.55 -37.63
C LYS A 572 35.13 6.09 -36.19
N ALA A 573 34.56 4.90 -36.05
CA ALA A 573 34.39 4.24 -34.76
C ALA A 573 35.73 4.17 -34.00
N GLY A 574 35.74 4.59 -32.73
CA GLY A 574 36.92 4.57 -31.87
C GLY A 574 37.74 5.87 -31.83
N ALA A 575 37.23 6.98 -32.37
CA ALA A 575 37.84 8.30 -32.16
C ALA A 575 37.87 8.67 -30.66
N PRO A 576 38.98 9.22 -30.15
CA PRO A 576 39.05 9.67 -28.75
C PRO A 576 37.95 10.69 -28.44
N VAL A 577 37.22 10.45 -27.35
CA VAL A 577 36.18 11.35 -26.84
C VAL A 577 36.80 12.37 -25.88
N LEU A 578 37.81 11.95 -25.11
CA LEU A 578 38.50 12.80 -24.14
C LEU A 578 39.92 13.13 -24.60
N ASN A 579 40.32 14.39 -24.43
CA ASN A 579 41.66 14.87 -24.82
C ASN A 579 42.80 14.12 -24.12
N ASN A 580 42.58 13.68 -22.87
CA ASN A 580 43.59 12.94 -22.12
C ASN A 580 43.48 11.43 -22.43
N PRO A 581 44.51 10.80 -23.03
CA PRO A 581 44.45 9.39 -23.45
C PRO A 581 44.19 8.41 -22.30
N ARG A 582 44.63 8.74 -21.08
CA ARG A 582 44.37 7.89 -19.90
C ARG A 582 42.90 7.92 -19.50
N LEU A 583 42.27 9.08 -19.58
CA LEU A 583 40.85 9.23 -19.26
C LEU A 583 39.98 8.61 -20.36
N ASP A 584 40.36 8.81 -21.62
CA ASP A 584 39.70 8.23 -22.78
C ASP A 584 39.70 6.69 -22.73
N ALA A 585 40.83 6.08 -22.36
CA ALA A 585 40.91 4.64 -22.17
C ALA A 585 39.97 4.12 -21.05
N ILE A 586 39.67 4.92 -20.02
CA ILE A 586 38.69 4.56 -18.99
C ILE A 586 37.27 4.66 -19.56
N LEU A 587 36.98 5.69 -20.36
CA LEU A 587 35.70 5.87 -21.04
C LEU A 587 35.43 4.72 -22.02
N ALA A 588 36.38 4.40 -22.89
CA ALA A 588 36.28 3.30 -23.85
C ALA A 588 36.04 1.95 -23.15
N ALA A 589 36.73 1.70 -22.03
CA ALA A 589 36.50 0.51 -21.22
C ALA A 589 35.10 0.45 -20.60
N ALA A 590 34.57 1.61 -20.18
CA ALA A 590 33.23 1.71 -19.62
C ALA A 590 32.16 1.46 -20.68
N ASP A 591 32.31 2.08 -21.85
CA ASP A 591 31.41 1.94 -23.00
C ASP A 591 31.33 0.49 -23.49
N ALA A 592 32.49 -0.17 -23.65
CA ALA A 592 32.60 -1.58 -24.03
C ALA A 592 31.99 -2.57 -22.99
N GLY A 593 31.51 -2.10 -21.84
CA GLY A 593 30.93 -3.00 -20.84
C GLY A 593 31.97 -3.72 -19.95
N CYS A 594 33.27 -3.46 -20.15
CA CYS A 594 34.34 -4.24 -19.52
C CYS A 594 34.74 -3.68 -18.15
N PHE A 595 34.08 -4.15 -17.09
CA PHE A 595 34.41 -3.74 -15.72
C PHE A 595 35.86 -4.05 -15.32
N ALA A 596 36.44 -5.15 -15.79
CA ALA A 596 37.84 -5.49 -15.49
C ALA A 596 38.78 -4.38 -15.98
N THR A 597 38.69 -4.03 -17.27
CA THR A 597 39.51 -2.97 -17.88
C THR A 597 39.21 -1.61 -17.25
N TYR A 598 37.94 -1.27 -17.00
CA TYR A 598 37.57 -0.03 -16.33
C TYR A 598 38.25 0.11 -14.96
N ILE A 599 38.22 -0.95 -14.13
CA ILE A 599 38.84 -0.94 -12.81
C ILE A 599 40.37 -0.84 -12.94
N MET A 600 40.97 -1.61 -13.84
CA MET A 600 42.43 -1.58 -14.05
C MET A 600 42.93 -0.21 -14.53
N LYS A 601 42.21 0.43 -15.46
CA LYS A 601 42.55 1.77 -15.95
C LYS A 601 42.32 2.88 -14.90
N GLN A 602 41.44 2.67 -13.94
CA GLN A 602 41.28 3.52 -12.75
C GLN A 602 42.38 3.32 -11.67
N GLY A 603 43.38 2.46 -11.93
CA GLY A 603 44.48 2.14 -11.03
C GLY A 603 44.39 0.75 -10.38
N GLY A 604 43.31 0.01 -10.62
CA GLY A 604 43.10 -1.35 -10.12
C GLY A 604 42.22 -1.44 -8.86
N VAL A 605 42.14 -2.65 -8.31
CA VAL A 605 41.44 -2.93 -7.05
C VAL A 605 42.23 -2.42 -5.86
N LEU A 606 41.51 -2.12 -4.76
CA LEU A 606 42.09 -1.65 -3.50
C LEU A 606 42.83 -0.31 -3.62
N VAL A 607 42.53 0.50 -4.62
CA VAL A 607 43.06 1.87 -4.68
C VAL A 607 42.24 2.78 -3.76
N PRO A 608 42.88 3.59 -2.89
CA PRO A 608 42.15 4.60 -2.12
C PRO A 608 41.44 5.59 -3.05
N ARG A 609 40.21 6.00 -2.70
CA ARG A 609 39.38 6.88 -3.54
C ARG A 609 40.10 8.15 -3.99
N LYS A 610 40.99 8.71 -3.15
CA LYS A 610 41.77 9.92 -3.46
C LYS A 610 42.73 9.77 -4.64
N TYR A 611 43.01 8.55 -5.09
CA TYR A 611 43.87 8.25 -6.24
C TYR A 611 43.11 7.76 -7.48
N HIS A 612 41.77 7.67 -7.43
CA HIS A 612 41.00 7.37 -8.65
C HIS A 612 41.12 8.54 -9.64
N LEU A 613 41.34 8.19 -10.91
CA LEU A 613 41.51 9.13 -12.03
C LEU A 613 40.19 9.78 -12.45
N ILE A 614 39.07 9.07 -12.38
CA ILE A 614 37.73 9.61 -12.67
C ILE A 614 36.80 9.37 -11.48
N ARG A 615 36.01 10.40 -11.13
CA ARG A 615 34.97 10.32 -10.10
C ARG A 615 33.69 10.98 -10.60
N THR A 616 32.58 10.65 -9.98
CA THR A 616 31.32 11.38 -10.18
C THR A 616 31.47 12.81 -9.68
N ALA A 617 31.16 13.77 -10.54
CA ALA A 617 31.04 15.18 -10.22
C ALA A 617 29.64 15.46 -9.68
N TYR A 618 29.58 16.24 -8.61
CA TYR A 618 28.34 16.72 -8.01
C TYR A 618 28.30 18.24 -8.07
N GLU A 619 27.09 18.77 -8.08
CA GLU A 619 26.78 20.20 -8.07
C GLU A 619 25.54 20.46 -7.22
N ILE A 620 25.43 21.67 -6.69
CA ILE A 620 24.24 22.15 -6.00
C ILE A 620 23.19 22.47 -7.08
N ASN A 621 21.97 21.99 -6.89
CA ASN A 621 20.89 22.31 -7.80
C ASN A 621 20.60 23.81 -7.75
N GLU A 622 20.38 24.45 -8.88
CA GLU A 622 20.02 25.88 -8.95
C GLU A 622 18.61 26.12 -8.44
N GLU A 623 17.70 25.18 -8.73
CA GLU A 623 16.32 25.28 -8.29
C GLU A 623 16.18 24.78 -6.85
N PRO A 624 15.58 25.58 -5.95
CA PRO A 624 15.30 25.15 -4.59
C PRO A 624 14.24 24.05 -4.58
N THR A 625 14.30 23.16 -3.58
CA THR A 625 13.21 22.20 -3.38
C THR A 625 11.96 22.89 -2.83
N ALA A 626 10.87 22.16 -2.69
CA ALA A 626 9.64 22.62 -2.03
C ALA A 626 9.84 23.14 -0.59
N TYR A 627 11.03 22.93 0.00
CA TYR A 627 11.40 23.42 1.34
C TYR A 627 12.44 24.54 1.31
N GLY A 628 12.76 25.11 0.15
CA GLY A 628 13.70 26.23 -0.02
C GLY A 628 15.18 25.85 0.01
N ASP A 629 15.54 24.59 0.26
CA ASP A 629 16.92 24.11 0.24
C ASP A 629 17.35 23.67 -1.17
N HIS A 630 18.64 23.84 -1.49
CA HIS A 630 19.20 23.41 -2.77
C HIS A 630 19.80 22.01 -2.64
N GLY A 631 19.20 21.03 -3.35
CA GLY A 631 19.65 19.64 -3.32
C GLY A 631 21.00 19.44 -4.04
N ILE A 632 21.66 18.30 -3.81
CA ILE A 632 22.85 17.92 -4.59
C ILE A 632 22.41 17.07 -5.78
N ARG A 633 22.80 17.46 -7.00
CA ARG A 633 22.60 16.69 -8.22
C ARG A 633 23.91 16.14 -8.77
N ILE A 634 23.80 15.11 -9.62
CA ILE A 634 24.93 14.60 -10.39
C ILE A 634 25.14 15.54 -11.57
N TYR A 635 26.34 16.12 -11.67
CA TYR A 635 26.73 16.97 -12.79
C TYR A 635 27.33 16.14 -13.93
N GLY A 636 28.13 15.13 -13.57
CA GLY A 636 28.74 14.21 -14.52
C GLY A 636 30.03 13.61 -14.00
N ILE A 637 31.14 13.84 -14.70
CA ILE A 637 32.46 13.32 -14.32
C ILE A 637 33.45 14.42 -13.99
N TRP A 638 34.35 14.12 -13.05
CA TRP A 638 35.46 14.97 -12.65
C TRP A 638 36.74 14.13 -12.55
N SER A 639 37.85 14.70 -13.01
CA SER A 639 39.17 14.09 -12.91
C SER A 639 40.12 14.99 -12.13
N PRO A 640 40.97 14.47 -11.22
CA PRO A 640 42.02 15.26 -10.59
C PRO A 640 43.15 15.67 -11.54
N ILE A 641 43.27 15.02 -12.71
CA ILE A 641 44.38 15.23 -13.67
C ILE A 641 43.97 16.00 -14.92
N ALA A 642 42.70 16.40 -15.00
CA ALA A 642 42.18 17.28 -16.05
C ALA A 642 41.50 18.46 -15.37
N GLU A 643 41.62 19.65 -15.94
CA GLU A 643 40.96 20.83 -15.40
C GLU A 643 39.44 20.76 -15.65
N GLY A 644 38.67 21.20 -14.65
CA GLY A 644 37.22 21.31 -14.75
C GLY A 644 36.43 20.02 -14.50
N LYS A 645 35.10 20.15 -14.62
CA LYS A 645 34.12 19.05 -14.56
C LYS A 645 33.51 18.91 -15.95
N ILE A 646 33.24 17.68 -16.39
CA ILE A 646 32.54 17.42 -17.65
C ILE A 646 31.07 17.14 -17.34
N CYS A 647 30.19 17.95 -17.91
CA CYS A 647 28.75 17.79 -17.77
C CYS A 647 28.27 16.60 -18.60
N THR A 648 27.53 15.68 -17.99
CA THR A 648 26.83 14.58 -18.70
C THR A 648 25.32 14.77 -18.69
N HIS A 649 24.81 15.77 -17.97
CA HIS A 649 23.39 16.08 -17.81
C HIS A 649 23.11 17.53 -18.22
N ALA A 650 23.39 17.86 -19.49
CA ALA A 650 23.22 19.22 -20.01
C ALA A 650 21.75 19.61 -20.22
N VAL A 651 20.90 18.64 -20.56
CA VAL A 651 19.48 18.86 -20.85
C VAL A 651 18.67 18.78 -19.55
N LYS A 652 17.92 19.84 -19.24
CA LYS A 652 16.93 19.85 -18.16
C LYS A 652 15.63 19.22 -18.67
N TRP A 653 15.10 18.27 -17.89
CA TRP A 653 13.85 17.58 -18.19
C TRP A 653 12.82 17.89 -17.12
N LYS A 654 11.67 18.43 -17.51
CA LYS A 654 10.53 18.67 -16.62
C LYS A 654 9.53 17.55 -16.75
N MET A 655 9.10 17.00 -15.62
CA MET A 655 8.03 16.01 -15.59
C MET A 655 6.68 16.70 -15.80
N VAL A 656 5.91 16.22 -16.78
CA VAL A 656 4.58 16.72 -17.11
C VAL A 656 3.62 15.53 -17.17
N ARG A 657 2.36 15.74 -16.81
CA ARG A 657 1.31 14.74 -16.98
C ARG A 657 0.89 14.75 -18.44
N LYS A 658 0.82 13.59 -19.08
CA LYS A 658 0.38 13.48 -20.48
C LYS A 658 -1.00 14.11 -20.64
N ALA A 659 -1.18 14.84 -21.73
CA ALA A 659 -2.50 15.24 -22.16
C ALA A 659 -3.35 13.97 -22.34
N VAL A 660 -4.43 13.86 -21.58
CA VAL A 660 -5.43 12.83 -21.83
C VAL A 660 -6.20 13.32 -23.06
N ASP A 661 -6.25 12.55 -24.14
CA ASP A 661 -7.28 12.72 -25.17
C ASP A 661 -8.61 12.46 -24.48
N VAL A 662 -9.17 13.49 -23.86
CA VAL A 662 -10.52 13.48 -23.34
C VAL A 662 -11.39 13.59 -24.58
N GLN A 663 -11.82 12.47 -25.15
CA GLN A 663 -13.17 12.46 -25.70
C GLN A 663 -14.06 12.81 -24.51
N GLU A 664 -14.62 14.02 -24.51
CA GLU A 664 -15.54 14.49 -23.49
C GLU A 664 -16.58 13.41 -23.24
N ALA A 665 -16.42 12.67 -22.16
CA ALA A 665 -17.52 11.93 -21.59
C ALA A 665 -18.51 13.00 -21.14
N ALA A 666 -19.73 12.96 -21.69
CA ALA A 666 -20.82 13.80 -21.23
C ALA A 666 -20.87 13.71 -19.70
N ALA A 667 -20.69 14.85 -19.04
CA ALA A 667 -20.69 14.92 -17.60
C ALA A 667 -22.07 14.47 -17.09
N ASP A 668 -22.14 13.31 -16.45
CA ASP A 668 -23.24 12.99 -15.55
C ASP A 668 -23.32 14.12 -14.51
N GLN A 669 -24.45 14.81 -14.47
CA GLN A 669 -24.77 15.88 -13.52
C GLN A 669 -25.01 15.33 -12.10
N GLY A 670 -24.07 14.52 -11.59
CA GLY A 670 -24.05 14.01 -10.23
C GLY A 670 -23.19 14.88 -9.32
N ALA A 671 -23.82 15.48 -8.30
CA ALA A 671 -23.17 16.36 -7.33
C ALA A 671 -22.06 15.66 -6.52
N CYS A 672 -20.80 15.83 -6.94
CA CYS A 672 -19.58 15.80 -6.11
C CYS A 672 -18.33 16.12 -6.96
N ALA A 673 -18.21 17.36 -7.44
CA ALA A 673 -16.94 17.92 -7.93
C ALA A 673 -16.32 18.81 -6.83
N PRO A 674 -15.03 18.68 -6.48
CA PRO A 674 -14.42 19.47 -5.41
C PRO A 674 -14.28 20.94 -5.80
N TRP A 675 -14.83 21.82 -4.98
CA TRP A 675 -14.67 23.28 -5.08
C TRP A 675 -13.30 23.71 -4.57
N THR A 676 -12.47 24.31 -5.44
CA THR A 676 -11.57 25.40 -5.04
C THR A 676 -11.46 26.45 -6.16
N ARG A 677 -11.53 27.71 -5.74
CA ARG A 677 -11.70 28.92 -6.55
C ARG A 677 -10.37 29.46 -7.09
N GLY A 678 -10.36 29.82 -8.36
CA GLY A 678 -9.39 30.72 -9.00
C GLY A 678 -9.86 31.05 -10.41
N ASN A 679 -10.50 32.21 -10.61
CA ASN A 679 -11.24 32.59 -11.82
C ASN A 679 -10.54 33.69 -12.63
N ASN A 680 -10.76 33.66 -13.95
CA ASN A 680 -10.64 34.71 -14.99
C ASN A 680 -9.26 35.15 -15.54
N CYS A 681 -9.01 34.87 -16.83
CA CYS A 681 -9.10 35.84 -17.96
C CYS A 681 -8.90 35.12 -19.34
N PRO A 682 -9.23 35.72 -20.51
CA PRO A 682 -10.55 35.65 -21.16
C PRO A 682 -10.58 34.86 -22.49
N LEU A 683 -11.80 34.68 -22.99
CA LEU A 683 -12.17 34.19 -24.33
C LEU A 683 -11.39 34.90 -25.45
N ALA A 684 -10.59 34.13 -26.18
CA ALA A 684 -10.16 34.47 -27.53
C ALA A 684 -10.39 33.25 -28.42
N GLU A 685 -11.39 33.39 -29.28
CA GLU A 685 -11.59 32.78 -30.59
C GLU A 685 -10.66 31.61 -30.97
N ASN A 686 -11.25 30.42 -31.10
CA ASN A 686 -10.81 29.45 -32.10
C ASN A 686 -12.04 28.88 -32.82
N LEU A 687 -12.62 29.74 -33.65
CA LEU A 687 -13.29 29.37 -34.89
C LEU A 687 -12.34 28.46 -35.70
N ASN A 688 -12.41 27.14 -35.58
CA ASN A 688 -11.75 26.21 -36.51
C ASN A 688 -12.20 24.73 -36.42
N GLN A 689 -13.35 24.42 -35.80
CA GLN A 689 -13.87 23.04 -35.75
C GLN A 689 -15.12 22.78 -36.61
N GLN A 690 -15.68 23.79 -37.28
CA GLN A 690 -16.86 23.61 -38.14
C GLN A 690 -16.58 23.03 -39.54
N GLU A 691 -15.33 22.73 -39.90
CA GLU A 691 -15.00 22.26 -41.27
C GLU A 691 -15.07 20.74 -41.48
N LYS A 692 -15.26 19.92 -40.44
CA LYS A 692 -15.24 18.44 -40.60
C LYS A 692 -16.61 17.76 -40.78
N ASP A 693 -17.72 18.49 -40.69
CA ASP A 693 -19.07 17.92 -40.74
C ASP A 693 -19.92 18.35 -41.96
N LYS A 694 -19.29 18.55 -43.12
CA LYS A 694 -20.02 18.72 -44.39
C LYS A 694 -20.03 17.43 -45.21
N SER A 695 -21.17 17.13 -45.85
CA SER A 695 -21.27 16.12 -46.91
C SER A 695 -20.62 16.63 -48.21
N ALA A 696 -20.37 15.74 -49.18
CA ALA A 696 -19.71 16.11 -50.44
C ALA A 696 -20.50 17.12 -51.30
N ASP A 697 -21.80 17.30 -51.00
CA ASP A 697 -22.70 18.23 -51.70
C ASP A 697 -22.97 19.53 -50.88
N GLY A 698 -22.26 19.75 -49.77
CA GLY A 698 -22.21 21.05 -49.08
C GLY A 698 -23.30 21.35 -48.05
N ASP A 699 -24.28 20.47 -47.87
CA ASP A 699 -25.38 20.66 -46.90
C ASP A 699 -25.03 20.14 -45.49
N PRO A 700 -25.58 20.74 -44.40
CA PRO A 700 -25.38 20.28 -43.02
C PRO A 700 -25.90 18.84 -42.84
N ARG A 701 -25.08 17.97 -42.24
CA ARG A 701 -25.48 16.58 -41.98
C ARG A 701 -26.47 16.50 -40.82
N THR A 702 -27.63 15.89 -41.04
CA THR A 702 -28.64 15.64 -40.00
C THR A 702 -28.08 14.70 -38.93
N ASP A 703 -28.13 15.11 -37.66
CA ASP A 703 -27.73 14.28 -36.53
C ASP A 703 -28.85 13.27 -36.20
N ILE A 704 -28.54 12.00 -36.42
CA ILE A 704 -29.48 10.88 -36.27
C ILE A 704 -29.56 10.43 -34.80
N THR A 705 -28.62 10.86 -33.95
CA THR A 705 -28.53 10.39 -32.55
C THR A 705 -29.52 11.04 -31.60
N SER A 706 -30.16 12.15 -32.01
CA SER A 706 -31.17 12.85 -31.22
C SER A 706 -32.62 12.54 -31.63
N MET A 707 -32.84 11.70 -32.66
CA MET A 707 -34.17 11.38 -33.18
C MET A 707 -34.82 10.26 -32.38
N ASP A 708 -36.14 10.32 -32.20
CA ASP A 708 -36.88 9.22 -31.58
C ASP A 708 -37.11 8.04 -32.55
N ASP A 709 -37.54 6.88 -32.02
CA ASP A 709 -37.68 5.65 -32.81
C ASP A 709 -38.66 5.77 -33.98
N LYS A 710 -39.65 6.67 -33.89
CA LYS A 710 -40.68 6.85 -34.92
C LYS A 710 -40.18 7.78 -36.03
N GLU A 711 -39.54 8.88 -35.65
CA GLU A 711 -38.89 9.83 -36.56
C GLU A 711 -37.73 9.17 -37.31
N LEU A 712 -36.94 8.33 -36.63
CA LEU A 712 -35.87 7.55 -37.24
C LEU A 712 -36.40 6.60 -38.31
N HIS A 713 -37.55 5.97 -38.06
CA HIS A 713 -38.15 5.02 -38.99
C HIS A 713 -38.67 5.71 -40.26
N GLU A 714 -39.35 6.84 -40.14
CA GLU A 714 -39.79 7.65 -41.29
C GLU A 714 -38.60 8.22 -42.08
N TYR A 715 -37.58 8.71 -41.38
CA TYR A 715 -36.35 9.23 -42.02
C TYR A 715 -35.62 8.18 -42.85
N LEU A 716 -35.45 6.96 -42.32
CA LEU A 716 -34.82 5.87 -43.05
C LEU A 716 -35.64 5.43 -44.27
N HIS A 717 -36.98 5.50 -44.18
CA HIS A 717 -37.89 5.14 -45.27
C HIS A 717 -37.99 6.21 -46.36
N SER A 718 -37.79 7.48 -46.05
CA SER A 718 -37.79 8.59 -47.03
C SER A 718 -36.45 8.76 -47.76
N MET A 719 -35.35 8.18 -47.27
CA MET A 719 -34.04 8.25 -47.93
C MET A 719 -33.98 7.59 -49.30
N SER A 720 -33.28 8.23 -50.23
CA SER A 720 -32.99 7.68 -51.55
C SER A 720 -32.02 6.49 -51.50
N LYS A 721 -31.98 5.70 -52.58
CA LYS A 721 -31.11 4.53 -52.69
C LYS A 721 -29.61 4.89 -52.65
N LYS A 722 -29.25 6.13 -53.03
CA LYS A 722 -27.87 6.67 -52.98
C LYS A 722 -27.48 6.97 -51.52
N GLU A 723 -28.35 7.67 -50.79
CA GLU A 723 -28.11 8.05 -49.38
C GLU A 723 -28.08 6.83 -48.46
N ARG A 724 -28.93 5.81 -48.69
CA ARG A 724 -28.86 4.54 -47.94
C ARG A 724 -27.54 3.80 -48.13
N ARG A 725 -26.95 3.85 -49.33
CA ARG A 725 -25.64 3.23 -49.60
C ARG A 725 -24.51 3.98 -48.90
N GLU A 726 -24.58 5.30 -48.85
CA GLU A 726 -23.59 6.15 -48.20
C GLU A 726 -23.65 6.02 -46.67
N LEU A 727 -24.86 5.97 -46.10
CA LEU A 727 -25.07 5.66 -44.68
C LEU A 727 -24.55 4.26 -44.32
N ALA A 728 -24.84 3.25 -45.15
CA ALA A 728 -24.33 1.90 -44.93
C ALA A 728 -22.79 1.82 -45.05
N ALA A 729 -22.17 2.64 -45.91
CA ALA A 729 -20.71 2.74 -46.01
C ALA A 729 -20.11 3.39 -44.75
N ARG A 730 -20.72 4.46 -44.22
CA ARG A 730 -20.32 5.07 -42.93
C ARG A 730 -20.43 4.10 -41.76
N LEU A 731 -21.54 3.37 -41.66
CA LEU A 731 -21.74 2.37 -40.59
C LEU A 731 -20.74 1.21 -40.69
N ARG A 732 -20.23 0.89 -41.88
CA ARG A 732 -19.16 -0.12 -42.06
C ARG A 732 -17.77 0.36 -41.65
N LEU A 733 -17.53 1.67 -41.60
CA LEU A 733 -16.27 2.27 -41.12
C LEU A 733 -16.19 2.29 -39.59
N VAL A 734 -17.34 2.39 -38.91
CA VAL A 734 -17.43 2.28 -37.45
C VAL A 734 -17.53 0.80 -37.06
N LYS A 735 -16.41 0.07 -37.14
CA LYS A 735 -16.33 -1.27 -36.53
C LYS A 735 -16.06 -1.11 -35.03
N PRO A 736 -16.88 -1.66 -34.13
CA PRO A 736 -16.50 -1.72 -32.71
C PRO A 736 -15.18 -2.50 -32.58
N LYS A 737 -14.23 -1.96 -31.80
CA LYS A 737 -12.92 -2.57 -31.54
C LYS A 737 -13.11 -3.98 -30.95
N ARG A 738 -13.08 -5.02 -31.79
CA ARG A 738 -12.99 -6.41 -31.33
C ARG A 738 -11.59 -6.62 -30.72
N ARG A 739 -11.51 -6.81 -29.39
CA ARG A 739 -10.30 -7.31 -28.73
C ARG A 739 -9.96 -8.69 -29.29
N LYS A 740 -8.96 -8.79 -30.17
CA LYS A 740 -8.60 -10.06 -30.84
C LYS A 740 -7.85 -11.05 -29.94
N ASP A 741 -7.28 -10.61 -28.82
CA ASP A 741 -6.27 -11.39 -28.09
C ASP A 741 -6.70 -11.97 -26.74
N TYR A 742 -7.95 -11.78 -26.30
CA TYR A 742 -8.44 -12.38 -25.05
C TYR A 742 -9.21 -13.68 -25.36
N LYS A 743 -8.64 -14.84 -25.00
CA LYS A 743 -9.35 -16.12 -24.91
C LYS A 743 -8.93 -16.84 -23.62
N GLN A 744 -9.87 -17.09 -22.73
CA GLN A 744 -9.64 -17.87 -21.51
C GLN A 744 -9.25 -19.30 -21.89
N ARG A 745 -8.12 -19.77 -21.36
CA ARG A 745 -7.70 -21.17 -21.49
C ARG A 745 -8.36 -22.00 -20.39
N ILE A 746 -9.15 -22.99 -20.78
CA ILE A 746 -9.80 -23.94 -19.89
C ILE A 746 -9.35 -25.36 -20.21
N THR A 747 -9.45 -26.29 -19.24
CA THR A 747 -9.16 -27.71 -19.44
C THR A 747 -10.31 -28.42 -20.17
N ASP A 748 -10.05 -29.60 -20.75
CA ASP A 748 -11.08 -30.38 -21.46
C ASP A 748 -12.26 -30.74 -20.54
N HIS A 749 -11.99 -31.02 -19.26
CA HIS A 749 -13.03 -31.28 -18.27
C HIS A 749 -13.92 -30.04 -18.01
N GLN A 750 -13.30 -28.86 -17.87
CA GLN A 750 -14.04 -27.60 -17.72
C GLN A 750 -14.84 -27.25 -18.97
N ARG A 751 -14.34 -27.65 -20.15
CA ARG A 751 -15.05 -27.46 -21.42
C ARG A 751 -16.30 -28.31 -21.50
N LEU A 752 -16.22 -29.58 -21.08
CA LEU A 752 -17.38 -30.47 -21.00
C LEU A 752 -18.42 -29.95 -19.99
N GLN A 753 -17.98 -29.44 -18.85
CA GLN A 753 -18.85 -28.83 -17.86
C GLN A 753 -19.56 -27.57 -18.38
N LEU A 754 -18.83 -26.69 -19.09
CA LEU A 754 -19.40 -25.51 -19.74
C LEU A 754 -20.48 -25.88 -20.78
N VAL A 755 -20.21 -26.86 -21.63
CA VAL A 755 -21.20 -27.33 -22.63
C VAL A 755 -22.43 -27.93 -21.94
N TYR A 756 -22.23 -28.70 -20.86
CA TYR A 756 -23.33 -29.24 -20.08
C TYR A 756 -24.19 -28.15 -19.43
N GLU A 757 -23.56 -27.13 -18.82
CA GLU A 757 -24.25 -25.98 -18.22
C GLU A 757 -25.01 -25.11 -19.25
N LEU A 758 -24.51 -25.00 -20.48
CA LEU A 758 -25.22 -24.31 -21.56
C LEU A 758 -26.47 -25.08 -21.99
N LYS A 759 -26.34 -26.39 -22.21
CA LYS A 759 -27.46 -27.25 -22.60
C LYS A 759 -28.54 -27.34 -21.54
N SER A 760 -28.17 -27.39 -20.25
CA SER A 760 -29.14 -27.41 -19.16
C SER A 760 -29.94 -26.12 -19.03
N ARG A 761 -29.44 -25.00 -19.56
CA ARG A 761 -30.14 -23.71 -19.63
C ARG A 761 -30.85 -23.46 -20.98
N GLY A 762 -30.93 -24.47 -21.85
CA GLY A 762 -31.66 -24.38 -23.12
C GLY A 762 -30.87 -23.79 -24.29
N PHE A 763 -29.54 -23.69 -24.19
CA PHE A 763 -28.67 -23.27 -25.30
C PHE A 763 -28.09 -24.48 -26.05
N ASP A 764 -27.69 -24.28 -27.31
CA ASP A 764 -27.19 -25.36 -28.17
C ASP A 764 -25.89 -25.98 -27.65
N GLY A 765 -25.09 -25.20 -26.91
CA GLY A 765 -23.77 -25.62 -26.41
C GLY A 765 -22.77 -25.81 -27.55
N SER A 766 -22.95 -25.06 -28.65
CA SER A 766 -22.16 -25.22 -29.87
C SER A 766 -20.72 -24.71 -29.70
N GLU A 767 -19.79 -25.21 -30.54
CA GLU A 767 -18.39 -24.73 -30.59
C GLU A 767 -18.30 -23.19 -30.71
N LYS A 768 -19.24 -22.57 -31.44
CA LYS A 768 -19.28 -21.11 -31.64
C LYS A 768 -19.67 -20.37 -30.35
N GLU A 769 -20.62 -20.88 -29.59
CA GLU A 769 -21.06 -20.29 -28.31
C GLU A 769 -19.98 -20.42 -27.24
N VAL A 770 -19.36 -21.59 -27.16
CA VAL A 770 -18.24 -21.84 -26.24
C VAL A 770 -17.05 -20.93 -26.60
N ASP A 771 -16.69 -20.81 -27.88
CA ASP A 771 -15.60 -19.92 -28.29
C ASP A 771 -15.93 -18.43 -28.06
N LEU A 772 -17.20 -18.03 -28.24
CA LEU A 772 -17.66 -16.67 -27.95
C LEU A 772 -17.51 -16.35 -26.46
N LEU A 773 -17.98 -17.22 -25.57
CA LEU A 773 -17.90 -17.04 -24.12
C LEU A 773 -16.45 -17.04 -23.61
N LEU A 774 -15.60 -17.93 -24.12
CA LEU A 774 -14.18 -17.96 -23.75
C LEU A 774 -13.41 -16.72 -24.20
N ARG A 775 -13.88 -16.06 -25.27
CA ARG A 775 -13.33 -14.77 -25.71
C ARG A 775 -13.88 -13.55 -24.96
N GLY A 776 -14.67 -13.80 -23.91
CA GLY A 776 -15.30 -12.76 -23.10
C GLY A 776 -16.54 -12.14 -23.74
N GLY A 777 -17.10 -12.77 -24.78
CA GLY A 777 -18.41 -12.43 -25.33
C GLY A 777 -19.55 -12.96 -24.44
N SER A 778 -20.79 -12.65 -24.81
CA SER A 778 -21.98 -13.04 -24.06
C SER A 778 -23.16 -13.41 -24.95
N ILE A 779 -24.00 -14.30 -24.42
CA ILE A 779 -25.17 -14.85 -25.12
C ILE A 779 -26.44 -14.27 -24.46
N PRO A 780 -27.39 -13.72 -25.22
CA PRO A 780 -28.65 -13.24 -24.66
C PRO A 780 -29.50 -14.40 -24.14
N SER A 781 -30.01 -14.27 -22.92
CA SER A 781 -30.80 -15.30 -22.22
C SER A 781 -32.31 -14.98 -22.15
N GLY A 782 -32.70 -13.77 -22.59
CA GLY A 782 -34.07 -13.25 -22.52
C GLY A 782 -34.22 -12.19 -21.42
N ALA A 783 -35.34 -11.44 -21.43
CA ALA A 783 -35.66 -10.38 -20.46
C ALA A 783 -34.57 -9.29 -20.24
N GLY A 784 -33.68 -9.10 -21.21
CA GLY A 784 -32.55 -8.16 -21.11
C GLY A 784 -31.31 -8.70 -20.37
N LEU A 785 -31.31 -9.97 -19.96
CA LEU A 785 -30.18 -10.65 -19.31
C LEU A 785 -29.24 -11.28 -20.34
N ARG A 786 -27.96 -11.36 -19.98
CA ARG A 786 -26.93 -12.01 -20.80
C ARG A 786 -26.06 -12.94 -19.97
N ILE A 787 -25.65 -14.03 -20.60
CA ILE A 787 -24.80 -15.06 -20.02
C ILE A 787 -23.34 -14.78 -20.35
N PHE A 788 -22.49 -14.87 -19.32
CA PHE A 788 -21.06 -14.70 -19.37
C PHE A 788 -20.34 -15.91 -18.77
N TYR A 789 -19.14 -16.20 -19.26
CA TYR A 789 -18.27 -17.19 -18.64
C TYR A 789 -17.14 -16.50 -17.87
N ARG A 790 -17.26 -16.51 -16.53
CA ARG A 790 -16.31 -15.85 -15.61
C ARG A 790 -16.08 -16.74 -14.39
N ASN A 791 -14.87 -16.69 -13.83
CA ASN A 791 -14.49 -17.51 -12.68
C ASN A 791 -14.76 -19.01 -12.86
N GLN A 792 -14.60 -19.52 -14.09
CA GLN A 792 -14.80 -20.93 -14.46
C GLN A 792 -16.25 -21.44 -14.32
N ARG A 793 -17.26 -20.55 -14.36
CA ARG A 793 -18.69 -20.92 -14.36
C ARG A 793 -19.52 -19.99 -15.25
N LEU A 794 -20.71 -20.46 -15.66
CA LEU A 794 -21.71 -19.65 -16.35
C LEU A 794 -22.44 -18.72 -15.36
N GLN A 795 -22.34 -17.42 -15.57
CA GLN A 795 -23.04 -16.38 -14.82
C GLN A 795 -24.01 -15.66 -15.74
N GLU A 796 -25.15 -15.23 -15.19
CA GLU A 796 -26.18 -14.51 -15.93
C GLU A 796 -26.45 -13.20 -15.18
N ASP A 797 -26.23 -12.08 -15.86
CA ASP A 797 -26.42 -10.75 -15.28
C ASP A 797 -26.91 -9.74 -16.34
N ASP A 798 -27.40 -8.59 -15.87
CA ASP A 798 -27.79 -7.42 -16.66
C ASP A 798 -26.68 -6.35 -16.71
N GLN A 799 -25.52 -6.61 -16.07
CA GLN A 799 -24.43 -5.65 -15.90
C GLN A 799 -23.74 -5.28 -17.22
N TRP A 800 -24.07 -5.96 -18.32
CA TRP A 800 -23.65 -5.57 -19.66
C TRP A 800 -24.12 -4.17 -20.06
N ARG A 801 -25.21 -3.67 -19.46
CA ARG A 801 -25.69 -2.29 -19.64
C ARG A 801 -24.72 -1.24 -19.08
N ASN A 802 -23.85 -1.61 -18.15
CA ASN A 802 -22.83 -0.72 -17.58
C ASN A 802 -21.49 -0.77 -18.35
N LEU A 803 -21.40 -1.62 -19.38
CA LEU A 803 -20.16 -1.92 -20.11
C LEU A 803 -20.17 -1.42 -21.57
N TYR A 804 -21.27 -0.82 -22.02
CA TYR A 804 -21.41 -0.22 -23.36
C TYR A 804 -22.11 1.12 -23.30
#